data_AF-A0A2E6BGG1-F1
#
_entry.id   AF-A0A2E6BGG1-F1
#
_cell.length_a   1.000
_cell.length_b   1.000
_cell.length_c   1.000
_cell.angle_alpha   90.00
_cell.angle_beta   90.00
_cell.angle_gamma   90.00
#
_symmetry.space_group_name_H-M   'P 1'
#
loop_
_entity.id
_entity.type
_entity.pdbx_description
1 polymer ?
#
loop_
_entity_poly.entity_id
_entity_poly.type
_entity_poly.pdbx_seq_one_letter_code
_entity_poly.pdbx_strand_id
1 'polypeptide(L)'
;MIRGRSGRAAFMTSSTPHDDAVTQQEATSQPDTPTADATESRPARPSVSEQEKLQNAIPNTSHKDLPTLLVLQTRLAALMSEESRADDPALQALASTVAERIALHHDWQASMVSEVEKSQATLQQLLTDGRLREAQSLWDRNQNTLKKLTEAEQLRLQELLAPLKAELTKLLDWKKFAASEKKRELIEKMRALTTDESAPAAKAKLIRELQDEWKLLGHSDDNDELWLQFSELGKTAFEPCKAYFKERKEKQAANLIARTNICEQLEAYVATLADKPEQAIDLQEAAKLEQQARTDWKKFAPVAQNKIKSLQQRFNNVLNALKQQKRSALQLHNAQKQALIDQAKALVEEADLAAAINQAKQLQADWKALGPGSYQDDRKLWAEFRGACDALFARRDQVSREQRNQGNKAENEARKILGQLSALLALDDEQFADARAQYNDLSKAFRAALSPDMKAQRKNLQDQFNKLARRFDARMKTLPDRKTMQLMQLITARAEFCQKLEIQLLGKKAVTETADEITAQWQAFDPVGDPALGNLLEQRLQQLLAHVAAAPDDGKTIKAAARQQADAMRLLCVDAEIMCGVDSPASDKALRMQQQLNQLQKGLGRMPATQKERLENVQQAEMHLICSGPLTEMDRASFSERLQRVRQRA
;
A
#
# COMPACT_ATOMS: atom_id res chain seq x y z
N MET A 1 -41.86 25.15 1.58
CA MET A 1 -42.79 24.47 2.51
C MET A 1 -42.09 24.35 3.85
N ILE A 2 -42.50 24.89 4.99
CA ILE A 2 -43.68 25.60 5.47
C ILE A 2 -43.20 26.83 6.26
N ARG A 3 -44.02 27.88 6.26
CA ARG A 3 -43.76 29.28 6.60
C ARG A 3 -43.40 29.52 8.08
N GLY A 4 -42.35 30.32 8.30
CA GLY A 4 -42.14 31.07 9.56
C GLY A 4 -42.46 32.54 9.32
N ARG A 5 -43.65 32.97 9.74
CA ARG A 5 -44.16 34.33 9.55
C ARG A 5 -43.53 35.27 10.58
N SER A 6 -43.13 36.43 10.08
CA SER A 6 -42.59 37.60 10.77
C SER A 6 -43.56 38.16 11.82
N GLY A 7 -43.02 38.61 12.96
CA GLY A 7 -43.73 39.36 14.00
C GLY A 7 -42.80 40.35 14.69
N ARG A 8 -42.39 41.35 13.93
CA ARG A 8 -42.32 42.78 14.28
C ARG A 8 -42.18 43.14 15.78
N ALA A 9 -40.97 43.57 16.16
CA ALA A 9 -40.74 44.43 17.31
C ALA A 9 -41.32 45.84 17.03
N ALA A 10 -42.23 46.30 17.89
CA ALA A 10 -42.62 47.70 17.95
C ALA A 10 -41.78 48.39 19.03
N PHE A 11 -40.86 49.24 18.60
CA PHE A 11 -40.31 50.32 19.42
C PHE A 11 -41.44 51.33 19.67
N MET A 12 -41.77 51.60 20.94
CA MET A 12 -42.49 52.81 21.32
C MET A 12 -41.47 53.81 21.86
N THR A 13 -41.31 54.86 21.08
CA THR A 13 -40.48 56.04 21.31
C THR A 13 -41.11 56.95 22.37
N SER A 14 -40.23 57.59 23.12
CA SER A 14 -40.44 58.78 23.92
C SER A 14 -41.27 59.86 23.21
N SER A 15 -42.30 60.38 23.89
CA SER A 15 -42.95 61.64 23.56
C SER A 15 -42.55 62.70 24.58
N THR A 16 -41.81 63.70 24.12
CA THR A 16 -41.74 65.04 24.70
C THR A 16 -42.42 66.04 23.73
N PRO A 17 -42.83 67.22 24.21
CA PRO A 17 -43.93 68.00 23.64
C PRO A 17 -43.47 69.09 22.67
N HIS A 18 -44.31 69.37 21.67
CA HIS A 18 -44.37 70.63 20.93
C HIS A 18 -45.80 70.74 20.36
N ASP A 19 -46.58 71.75 20.74
CA ASP A 19 -46.61 73.09 20.14
C ASP A 19 -46.87 73.05 18.62
N ASP A 20 -48.09 73.49 18.25
CA ASP A 20 -48.41 74.34 17.10
C ASP A 20 -49.96 74.40 16.94
N ALA A 21 -50.55 75.57 17.15
CA ALA A 21 -50.95 76.51 16.09
C ALA A 21 -52.02 75.90 15.16
N VAL A 22 -53.30 76.23 15.38
CA VAL A 22 -54.05 77.29 14.66
C VAL A 22 -53.96 77.13 13.14
N THR A 23 -55.08 76.74 12.51
CA THR A 23 -55.60 77.14 11.17
C THR A 23 -56.90 76.32 10.95
N GLN A 24 -58.11 76.81 11.27
CA GLN A 24 -59.01 77.65 10.45
C GLN A 24 -59.21 77.21 8.98
N GLN A 25 -60.43 76.76 8.66
CA GLN A 25 -61.19 76.94 7.40
C GLN A 25 -62.56 76.25 7.60
N GLU A 26 -63.64 76.94 7.97
CA GLU A 26 -64.56 77.77 7.15
C GLU A 26 -65.18 77.08 5.93
N ALA A 27 -66.50 76.89 6.01
CA ALA A 27 -67.53 77.22 5.02
C ALA A 27 -68.83 76.51 5.44
N THR A 28 -70.04 77.05 5.43
CA THR A 28 -70.63 78.37 5.11
C THR A 28 -72.11 78.18 5.42
N SER A 29 -72.76 79.13 6.10
CA SER A 29 -74.17 79.52 5.88
C SER A 29 -74.48 80.74 6.74
N GLN A 30 -74.36 81.92 6.12
CA GLN A 30 -74.98 83.19 6.50
C GLN A 30 -76.33 83.31 5.73
N PRO A 31 -77.15 84.36 5.91
CA PRO A 31 -77.14 85.47 6.89
C PRO A 31 -78.52 85.55 7.62
N ASP A 32 -78.80 86.40 8.62
CA ASP A 32 -79.11 87.83 8.47
C ASP A 32 -79.23 88.53 9.84
N THR A 33 -78.59 89.69 9.94
CA THR A 33 -78.84 90.83 10.86
C THR A 33 -80.21 91.48 10.56
N PRO A 34 -80.91 92.22 11.48
CA PRO A 34 -80.39 93.48 12.05
C PRO A 34 -80.92 93.94 13.43
N THR A 35 -80.39 95.11 13.78
CA THR A 35 -80.52 96.05 14.89
C THR A 35 -81.94 96.60 15.16
N ALA A 36 -82.11 97.17 16.37
CA ALA A 36 -83.19 98.03 16.90
C ALA A 36 -83.85 98.99 15.87
N ASP A 37 -85.14 99.35 15.94
CA ASP A 37 -85.79 100.08 17.04
C ASP A 37 -87.35 100.09 16.88
N ALA A 38 -88.05 100.45 17.97
CA ALA A 38 -89.44 100.95 18.05
C ALA A 38 -90.67 100.01 17.94
N THR A 39 -91.41 99.97 19.06
CA THR A 39 -92.88 99.90 19.24
C THR A 39 -93.70 98.82 18.53
N GLU A 40 -94.16 97.81 19.30
CA GLU A 40 -95.54 97.29 19.24
C GLU A 40 -95.83 96.28 20.38
N SER A 41 -97.11 96.19 20.79
CA SER A 41 -97.63 95.51 21.98
C SER A 41 -97.60 93.97 21.97
N ARG A 42 -97.26 93.38 23.14
CA ARG A 42 -97.48 92.03 23.75
C ARG A 42 -98.35 90.98 23.00
N PRO A 43 -98.03 89.66 23.15
CA PRO A 43 -98.79 88.84 24.12
C PRO A 43 -97.96 87.87 24.99
N ALA A 44 -98.56 87.41 26.09
CA ALA A 44 -97.96 86.62 27.18
C ALA A 44 -97.87 85.11 26.90
N ARG A 45 -96.81 84.44 27.41
CA ARG A 45 -96.66 82.96 27.40
C ARG A 45 -97.57 82.31 28.46
N PRO A 46 -98.19 81.15 28.19
CA PRO A 46 -99.04 80.46 29.16
C PRO A 46 -98.19 79.79 30.27
N SER A 47 -98.59 79.97 31.53
CA SER A 47 -98.01 79.31 32.69
C SER A 47 -98.42 77.83 32.73
N VAL A 48 -97.48 76.91 32.49
CA VAL A 48 -97.69 75.46 32.66
C VAL A 48 -98.04 75.18 34.12
N SER A 49 -99.11 74.41 34.35
CA SER A 49 -99.59 74.09 35.69
C SER A 49 -98.55 73.24 36.45
N GLU A 50 -98.45 73.39 37.77
CA GLU A 50 -97.51 72.59 38.58
C GLU A 50 -97.79 71.08 38.47
N GLN A 51 -99.05 70.70 38.22
CA GLN A 51 -99.46 69.31 37.97
C GLN A 51 -98.81 68.70 36.71
N GLU A 52 -98.79 69.43 35.58
CA GLU A 52 -98.16 68.97 34.34
C GLU A 52 -96.62 68.85 34.47
N LYS A 53 -96.01 69.68 35.31
CA LYS A 53 -94.56 69.58 35.60
C LYS A 53 -94.25 68.33 36.41
N LEU A 54 -95.06 68.00 37.42
CA LEU A 54 -94.89 66.77 38.21
C LEU A 54 -95.20 65.52 37.38
N GLN A 55 -96.21 65.56 36.52
CA GLN A 55 -96.59 64.45 35.65
C GLN A 55 -95.50 64.08 34.65
N ASN A 56 -94.67 65.05 34.23
CA ASN A 56 -93.49 64.80 33.40
C ASN A 56 -92.24 64.43 34.21
N ALA A 57 -92.02 65.03 35.38
CA ALA A 57 -90.79 64.83 36.16
C ALA A 57 -90.77 63.49 36.91
N ILE A 58 -91.88 63.08 37.53
CA ILE A 58 -91.97 61.87 38.36
C ILE A 58 -91.64 60.58 37.59
N PRO A 59 -92.22 60.29 36.42
CA PRO A 59 -91.90 59.08 35.67
C PRO A 59 -90.48 59.08 35.09
N ASN A 60 -89.86 60.25 34.92
CA ASN A 60 -88.50 60.39 34.37
C ASN A 60 -87.39 60.44 35.43
N THR A 61 -87.73 60.51 36.72
CA THR A 61 -86.73 60.59 37.81
C THR A 61 -86.35 59.20 38.31
N SER A 62 -85.10 58.77 38.07
CA SER A 62 -84.59 57.46 38.51
C SER A 62 -84.78 57.22 40.01
N HIS A 63 -85.07 55.96 40.41
CA HIS A 63 -85.10 55.56 41.83
C HIS A 63 -83.76 55.83 42.55
N LYS A 64 -82.65 56.01 41.81
CA LYS A 64 -81.32 56.30 42.38
C LYS A 64 -81.12 57.76 42.79
N ASP A 65 -82.02 58.66 42.38
CA ASP A 65 -81.94 60.09 42.68
C ASP A 65 -82.91 60.47 43.82
N LEU A 66 -82.57 60.01 45.03
CA LEU A 66 -83.36 60.26 46.23
C LEU A 66 -83.61 61.76 46.51
N PRO A 67 -82.62 62.68 46.39
CA PRO A 67 -82.86 64.11 46.61
C PRO A 67 -83.97 64.67 45.72
N THR A 68 -83.96 64.34 44.43
CA THR A 68 -84.99 64.78 43.50
C THR A 68 -86.36 64.15 43.82
N LEU A 69 -86.40 62.88 44.20
CA LEU A 69 -87.65 62.20 44.60
C LEU A 69 -88.28 62.80 45.87
N LEU A 70 -87.47 63.18 46.87
CA LEU A 70 -87.95 63.84 48.09
C LEU A 70 -88.50 65.24 47.80
N VAL A 71 -87.85 66.00 46.90
CA VAL A 71 -88.35 67.30 46.43
C VAL A 71 -89.68 67.13 45.68
N LEU A 72 -89.79 66.13 44.80
CA LEU A 72 -91.02 65.82 44.08
C LEU A 72 -92.14 65.38 45.03
N GLN A 73 -91.82 64.57 46.06
CA GLN A 73 -92.77 64.16 47.09
C GLN A 73 -93.29 65.37 47.88
N THR A 74 -92.40 66.29 48.27
CA THR A 74 -92.77 67.50 49.03
C THR A 74 -93.64 68.44 48.18
N ARG A 75 -93.28 68.64 46.91
CA ARG A 75 -94.08 69.44 45.96
C ARG A 75 -95.44 68.82 45.69
N LEU A 76 -95.50 67.50 45.55
CA LEU A 76 -96.74 66.78 45.35
C LEU A 76 -97.64 66.81 46.59
N ALA A 77 -97.06 66.65 47.80
CA ALA A 77 -97.78 66.80 49.06
C ALA A 77 -98.36 68.21 49.25
N ALA A 78 -97.61 69.26 48.87
CA ALA A 78 -98.09 70.63 48.90
C ALA A 78 -99.30 70.84 47.96
N LEU A 79 -99.27 70.28 46.75
CA LEU A 79 -100.39 70.35 45.79
C LEU A 79 -101.63 69.56 46.24
N MET A 80 -101.45 68.44 46.94
CA MET A 80 -102.56 67.65 47.49
C MET A 80 -103.20 68.26 48.74
N SER A 81 -102.54 69.23 49.39
CA SER A 81 -103.05 69.90 50.60
C SER A 81 -104.04 71.04 50.34
N GLU A 82 -104.30 71.39 49.07
CA GLU A 82 -105.35 72.33 48.67
C GLU A 82 -106.75 71.66 48.74
N GLU A 83 -107.72 72.31 49.41
CA GLU A 83 -109.05 71.80 49.82
C GLU A 83 -109.94 71.19 48.71
N SER A 84 -109.53 71.23 47.44
CA SER A 84 -110.25 70.67 46.28
C SER A 84 -109.48 69.61 45.49
N ARG A 85 -108.26 69.23 45.90
CA ARG A 85 -107.34 68.36 45.11
C ARG A 85 -106.90 67.07 45.80
N ALA A 86 -107.27 66.85 47.07
CA ALA A 86 -106.89 65.66 47.83
C ALA A 86 -107.41 64.35 47.20
N ASP A 87 -108.56 64.39 46.53
CA ASP A 87 -109.22 63.25 45.88
C ASP A 87 -108.95 63.15 44.37
N ASP A 88 -107.99 63.90 43.81
CA ASP A 88 -107.63 63.79 42.39
C ASP A 88 -106.90 62.45 42.11
N PRO A 89 -107.51 61.54 41.32
CA PRO A 89 -106.92 60.23 41.05
C PRO A 89 -105.58 60.31 40.30
N ALA A 90 -105.33 61.37 39.52
CA ALA A 90 -104.07 61.57 38.82
C ALA A 90 -102.94 61.97 39.78
N LEU A 91 -103.23 62.81 40.78
CA LEU A 91 -102.26 63.19 41.81
C LEU A 91 -101.98 62.02 42.76
N GLN A 92 -102.98 61.21 43.11
CA GLN A 92 -102.79 60.00 43.92
C GLN A 92 -101.94 58.94 43.20
N ALA A 93 -102.12 58.76 41.89
CA ALA A 93 -101.28 57.86 41.09
C ALA A 93 -99.82 58.35 40.99
N LEU A 94 -99.60 59.67 40.92
CA LEU A 94 -98.27 60.25 40.97
C LEU A 94 -97.64 60.11 42.39
N ALA A 95 -98.44 60.27 43.45
CA ALA A 95 -98.02 60.05 44.84
C ALA A 95 -97.56 58.60 45.06
N SER A 96 -98.35 57.63 44.58
CA SER A 96 -98.00 56.21 44.67
C SER A 96 -96.74 55.89 43.86
N THR A 97 -96.57 56.49 42.68
CA THR A 97 -95.37 56.31 41.86
C THR A 97 -94.11 56.86 42.53
N VAL A 98 -94.20 58.03 43.19
CA VAL A 98 -93.07 58.59 43.97
C VAL A 98 -92.78 57.71 45.19
N ALA A 99 -93.80 57.27 45.93
CA ALA A 99 -93.65 56.38 47.08
C ALA A 99 -93.03 55.03 46.69
N GLU A 100 -93.45 54.44 45.57
CA GLU A 100 -92.89 53.20 45.01
C GLU A 100 -91.41 53.39 44.63
N ARG A 101 -91.06 54.52 43.99
CA ARG A 101 -89.65 54.81 43.64
C ARG A 101 -88.77 55.06 44.86
N ILE A 102 -89.29 55.67 45.92
CA ILE A 102 -88.59 55.83 47.19
C ILE A 102 -88.42 54.46 47.88
N ALA A 103 -89.44 53.59 47.84
CA ALA A 103 -89.32 52.22 48.36
C ALA A 103 -88.26 51.42 47.58
N LEU A 104 -88.25 51.51 46.24
CA LEU A 104 -87.22 50.91 45.39
C LEU A 104 -85.82 51.47 45.69
N HIS A 105 -85.69 52.75 46.05
CA HIS A 105 -84.42 53.31 46.50
C HIS A 105 -83.95 52.68 47.81
N HIS A 106 -84.84 52.54 48.80
CA HIS A 106 -84.49 51.88 50.07
C HIS A 106 -84.11 50.41 49.88
N ASP A 107 -84.86 49.67 49.05
CA ASP A 107 -84.52 48.28 48.71
C ASP A 107 -83.19 48.18 47.97
N TRP A 108 -82.90 49.13 47.09
CA TRP A 108 -81.62 49.23 46.38
C TRP A 108 -80.46 49.53 47.33
N GLN A 109 -80.62 50.47 48.27
CA GLN A 109 -79.64 50.76 49.33
C GLN A 109 -79.41 49.52 50.22
N ALA A 110 -80.49 48.88 50.69
CA ALA A 110 -80.42 47.66 51.51
C ALA A 110 -79.72 46.49 50.80
N SER A 111 -79.96 46.33 49.50
CA SER A 111 -79.29 45.31 48.67
C SER A 111 -77.78 45.57 48.55
N MET A 112 -77.37 46.82 48.34
CA MET A 112 -75.95 47.22 48.28
C MET A 112 -75.25 47.09 49.63
N VAL A 113 -75.93 47.44 50.74
CA VAL A 113 -75.44 47.23 52.11
C VAL A 113 -75.24 45.74 52.38
N SER A 114 -76.24 44.91 52.08
CA SER A 114 -76.15 43.44 52.21
C SER A 114 -75.04 42.86 51.33
N GLU A 115 -74.78 43.40 50.13
CA GLU A 115 -73.68 42.95 49.26
C GLU A 115 -72.31 43.20 49.91
N VAL A 116 -72.11 44.38 50.50
CA VAL A 116 -70.86 44.74 51.20
C VAL A 116 -70.69 43.94 52.50
N GLU A 117 -71.76 43.71 53.25
CA GLU A 117 -71.74 42.90 54.48
C GLU A 117 -71.40 41.44 54.16
N LYS A 118 -72.01 40.86 53.12
CA LYS A 118 -71.70 39.49 52.69
C LYS A 118 -70.28 39.37 52.15
N SER A 119 -69.77 40.41 51.48
CA SER A 119 -68.40 40.39 50.95
C SER A 119 -67.33 40.51 52.05
N GLN A 120 -67.68 40.92 53.28
CA GLN A 120 -66.78 40.93 54.43
C GLN A 120 -66.22 39.52 54.74
N ALA A 121 -67.09 38.52 54.85
CA ALA A 121 -66.69 37.15 55.15
C ALA A 121 -65.80 36.57 54.04
N THR A 122 -66.15 36.86 52.78
CA THR A 122 -65.33 36.49 51.61
C THR A 122 -63.97 37.18 51.65
N LEU A 123 -63.91 38.47 51.97
CA LEU A 123 -62.66 39.23 52.06
C LEU A 123 -61.76 38.66 53.17
N GLN A 124 -62.32 38.32 54.33
CA GLN A 124 -61.58 37.69 55.43
C GLN A 124 -61.03 36.30 55.06
N GLN A 125 -61.83 35.48 54.36
CA GLN A 125 -61.36 34.19 53.85
C GLN A 125 -60.22 34.37 52.84
N LEU A 126 -60.37 35.29 51.88
CA LEU A 126 -59.33 35.57 50.89
C LEU A 126 -58.02 36.06 51.53
N LEU A 127 -58.08 36.82 52.64
CA LEU A 127 -56.91 37.23 53.40
C LEU A 127 -56.26 36.06 54.15
N THR A 128 -57.06 35.22 54.79
CA THR A 128 -56.59 34.02 55.51
C THR A 128 -55.93 33.02 54.56
N ASP A 129 -56.51 32.86 53.37
CA ASP A 129 -56.02 31.99 52.30
C ASP A 129 -54.82 32.61 51.54
N GLY A 130 -54.41 33.84 51.87
CA GLY A 130 -53.30 34.54 51.21
C GLY A 130 -53.58 34.96 49.76
N ARG A 131 -54.84 34.97 49.31
CA ARG A 131 -55.27 35.35 47.95
C ARG A 131 -55.35 36.87 47.77
N LEU A 132 -54.22 37.54 47.94
CA LEU A 132 -54.11 39.00 48.04
C LEU A 132 -54.65 39.77 46.82
N ARG A 133 -54.52 39.25 45.59
CA ARG A 133 -55.04 39.92 44.38
C ARG A 133 -56.56 39.98 44.36
N GLU A 134 -57.20 38.90 44.77
CA GLU A 134 -58.65 38.79 44.80
C GLU A 134 -59.21 39.59 45.98
N ALA A 135 -58.52 39.57 47.12
CA ALA A 135 -58.84 40.42 48.26
C ALA A 135 -58.76 41.92 47.89
N GLN A 136 -57.72 42.35 47.18
CA GLN A 136 -57.57 43.73 46.71
C GLN A 136 -58.67 44.12 45.72
N SER A 137 -58.97 43.27 44.73
CA SER A 137 -60.04 43.54 43.75
C SER A 137 -61.42 43.63 44.41
N LEU A 138 -61.69 42.77 45.41
CA LEU A 138 -62.93 42.80 46.17
C LEU A 138 -63.02 44.06 47.05
N TRP A 139 -61.90 44.48 47.65
CA TRP A 139 -61.82 45.74 48.40
C TRP A 139 -62.10 46.95 47.51
N ASP A 140 -61.49 47.04 46.32
CA ASP A 140 -61.73 48.13 45.36
C ASP A 140 -63.21 48.17 44.91
N ARG A 141 -63.82 47.00 44.69
CA ARG A 141 -65.25 46.88 44.39
C ARG A 141 -66.10 47.41 45.54
N ASN A 142 -65.81 46.99 46.78
CA ASN A 142 -66.52 47.47 47.96
C ASN A 142 -66.39 48.99 48.12
N GLN A 143 -65.20 49.57 47.90
CA GLN A 143 -65.01 51.02 47.94
C GLN A 143 -65.88 51.76 46.92
N ASN A 144 -66.06 51.20 45.72
CA ASN A 144 -66.94 51.79 44.70
C ASN A 144 -68.42 51.65 45.05
N THR A 145 -68.83 50.59 45.76
CA THR A 145 -70.20 50.42 46.26
C THR A 145 -70.48 51.40 47.41
N LEU A 146 -69.53 51.56 48.34
CA LEU A 146 -69.65 52.48 49.48
C LEU A 146 -69.94 53.93 49.06
N LYS A 147 -69.33 54.40 47.96
CA LYS A 147 -69.54 55.77 47.42
C LYS A 147 -70.98 56.06 46.97
N LYS A 148 -71.83 55.03 46.85
CA LYS A 148 -73.23 55.14 46.37
C LYS A 148 -74.26 55.04 47.50
N LEU A 149 -73.80 54.80 48.73
CA LEU A 149 -74.65 54.60 49.90
C LEU A 149 -74.95 55.92 50.62
N THR A 150 -75.90 55.90 51.53
CA THR A 150 -76.14 57.02 52.45
C THR A 150 -74.93 57.25 53.37
N GLU A 151 -74.71 58.48 53.83
CA GLU A 151 -73.56 58.85 54.65
C GLU A 151 -73.47 58.01 55.95
N ALA A 152 -74.60 57.73 56.57
CA ALA A 152 -74.69 56.91 57.78
C ALA A 152 -74.28 55.44 57.52
N GLU A 153 -74.74 54.84 56.42
CA GLU A 153 -74.39 53.46 56.06
C GLU A 153 -72.95 53.35 55.54
N GLN A 154 -72.47 54.37 54.83
CA GLN A 154 -71.09 54.46 54.39
C GLN A 154 -70.12 54.47 55.58
N LEU A 155 -70.37 55.29 56.61
CA LEU A 155 -69.52 55.37 57.80
C LEU A 155 -69.48 54.03 58.54
N ARG A 156 -70.65 53.43 58.79
CA ARG A 156 -70.80 52.13 59.47
C ARG A 156 -70.05 51.01 58.74
N LEU A 157 -70.22 50.90 57.41
CA LEU A 157 -69.56 49.85 56.63
C LEU A 157 -68.06 50.11 56.46
N GLN A 158 -67.62 51.37 56.45
CA GLN A 158 -66.20 51.71 56.49
C GLN A 158 -65.53 51.27 57.79
N GLU A 159 -66.17 51.50 58.94
CA GLU A 159 -65.69 51.00 60.24
C GLU A 159 -65.60 49.48 60.27
N LEU A 160 -66.62 48.79 59.72
CA LEU A 160 -66.65 47.33 59.64
C LEU A 160 -65.54 46.75 58.73
N LEU A 161 -65.18 47.43 57.64
CA LEU A 161 -64.12 47.00 56.72
C LEU A 161 -62.71 47.51 57.10
N ALA A 162 -62.60 48.48 58.00
CA ALA A 162 -61.32 49.05 58.45
C ALA A 162 -60.29 48.02 58.94
N PRO A 163 -60.62 47.03 59.80
CA PRO A 163 -59.64 46.04 60.24
C PRO A 163 -59.14 45.16 59.08
N LEU A 164 -60.04 44.75 58.18
CA LEU A 164 -59.68 43.95 57.00
C LEU A 164 -58.81 44.74 56.02
N LYS A 165 -59.03 46.06 55.90
CA LYS A 165 -58.17 46.95 55.12
C LYS A 165 -56.76 47.03 55.71
N ALA A 166 -56.65 47.22 57.03
CA ALA A 166 -55.36 47.29 57.72
C ALA A 166 -54.57 45.97 57.57
N GLU A 167 -55.26 44.83 57.66
CA GLU A 167 -54.67 43.51 57.42
C GLU A 167 -54.23 43.32 55.96
N LEU A 168 -55.08 43.69 54.99
CA LEU A 168 -54.74 43.67 53.56
C LEU A 168 -53.51 44.52 53.25
N THR A 169 -53.44 45.76 53.76
CA THR A 169 -52.28 46.64 53.56
C THR A 169 -51.03 46.06 54.18
N LYS A 170 -51.12 45.52 55.41
CA LYS A 170 -49.98 44.88 56.08
C LYS A 170 -49.44 43.69 55.28
N LEU A 171 -50.32 42.84 54.73
CA LEU A 171 -49.92 41.68 53.93
C LEU A 171 -49.36 42.08 52.56
N LEU A 172 -49.89 43.14 51.94
CA LEU A 172 -49.36 43.68 50.69
C LEU A 172 -47.97 44.30 50.90
N ASP A 173 -47.78 45.08 51.97
CA ASP A 173 -46.50 45.68 52.30
C ASP A 173 -45.48 44.61 52.71
N TRP A 174 -45.90 43.57 53.45
CA TRP A 174 -45.04 42.43 53.73
C TRP A 174 -44.63 41.67 52.46
N LYS A 175 -45.55 41.50 51.49
CA LYS A 175 -45.23 40.89 50.20
C LYS A 175 -44.25 41.73 49.38
N LYS A 176 -44.39 43.06 49.36
CA LYS A 176 -43.45 43.97 48.69
C LYS A 176 -42.08 43.93 49.37
N PHE A 177 -42.05 43.95 50.70
CA PHE A 177 -40.83 43.83 51.49
C PHE A 177 -40.11 42.49 51.25
N ALA A 178 -40.84 41.37 51.29
CA ALA A 178 -40.29 40.05 50.98
C ALA A 178 -39.76 39.96 49.54
N ALA A 179 -40.42 40.64 48.59
CA ALA A 179 -39.93 40.75 47.21
C ALA A 179 -38.65 41.61 47.12
N SER A 180 -38.55 42.71 47.86
CA SER A 180 -37.33 43.54 47.96
C SER A 180 -36.15 42.73 48.51
N GLU A 181 -36.37 41.96 49.57
CA GLU A 181 -35.31 41.14 50.18
C GLU A 181 -34.85 40.02 49.24
N LYS A 182 -35.78 39.34 48.56
CA LYS A 182 -35.45 38.34 47.54
C LYS A 182 -34.71 38.95 46.34
N LYS A 183 -35.04 40.17 45.91
CA LYS A 183 -34.30 40.87 44.86
C LYS A 183 -32.86 41.21 45.30
N ARG A 184 -32.64 41.59 46.56
CA ARG A 184 -31.29 41.79 47.12
C ARG A 184 -30.48 40.49 47.13
N GLU A 185 -31.09 39.36 47.50
CA GLU A 185 -30.45 38.03 47.38
C GLU A 185 -30.05 37.72 45.92
N LEU A 186 -30.91 38.03 44.94
CA LEU A 186 -30.60 37.81 43.52
C LEU A 186 -29.46 38.72 43.02
N ILE A 187 -29.36 39.95 43.52
CA ILE A 187 -28.25 40.88 43.22
C ILE A 187 -26.94 40.30 43.74
N GLU A 188 -26.90 39.78 44.97
CA GLU A 188 -25.69 39.18 45.53
C GLU A 188 -25.29 37.90 44.76
N LYS A 189 -26.26 37.07 44.36
CA LYS A 189 -25.99 35.93 43.46
C LYS A 189 -25.43 36.40 42.11
N MET A 190 -25.99 37.47 41.52
CA MET A 190 -25.48 38.03 40.26
C MET A 190 -24.09 38.65 40.42
N ARG A 191 -23.82 39.27 41.57
CA ARG A 191 -22.50 39.82 41.93
C ARG A 191 -21.47 38.70 42.06
N ALA A 192 -21.79 37.60 42.73
CA ALA A 192 -20.90 36.44 42.82
C ALA A 192 -20.54 35.89 41.44
N LEU A 193 -21.47 35.96 40.47
CA LEU A 193 -21.19 35.58 39.10
C LEU A 193 -20.24 36.54 38.38
N THR A 194 -20.01 37.79 38.80
CA THR A 194 -19.04 38.65 38.09
C THR A 194 -17.61 38.16 38.29
N THR A 195 -17.29 37.66 39.48
CA THR A 195 -15.96 37.13 39.86
C THR A 195 -15.82 35.62 39.66
N ASP A 196 -16.91 34.90 39.40
CA ASP A 196 -16.89 33.46 39.13
C ASP A 196 -16.15 33.12 37.82
N GLU A 197 -15.17 32.21 37.92
CA GLU A 197 -14.34 31.68 36.83
C GLU A 197 -14.93 30.42 36.17
N SER A 198 -16.16 30.05 36.49
CA SER A 198 -16.84 28.91 35.87
C SER A 198 -16.97 29.05 34.33
N ALA A 199 -17.18 27.91 33.67
CA ALA A 199 -17.26 27.86 32.21
C ALA A 199 -18.33 28.84 31.65
N PRO A 200 -18.01 29.66 30.62
CA PRO A 200 -18.90 30.72 30.14
C PRO A 200 -20.31 30.27 29.74
N ALA A 201 -20.46 29.02 29.27
CA ALA A 201 -21.76 28.45 28.94
C ALA A 201 -22.63 28.15 30.17
N ALA A 202 -22.03 27.66 31.27
CA ALA A 202 -22.73 27.41 32.52
C ALA A 202 -23.11 28.72 33.19
N LYS A 203 -22.19 29.68 33.22
CA LYS A 203 -22.39 31.05 33.70
C LYS A 203 -23.55 31.75 32.99
N ALA A 204 -23.62 31.67 31.66
CA ALA A 204 -24.75 32.22 30.89
C ALA A 204 -26.11 31.58 31.23
N LYS A 205 -26.14 30.30 31.58
CA LYS A 205 -27.35 29.60 32.03
C LYS A 205 -27.81 30.11 33.39
N LEU A 206 -26.89 30.23 34.35
CA LEU A 206 -27.18 30.75 35.69
C LEU A 206 -27.67 32.21 35.63
N ILE A 207 -27.04 33.06 34.82
CA ILE A 207 -27.50 34.45 34.61
C ILE A 207 -28.95 34.48 34.10
N ARG A 208 -29.30 33.57 33.18
CA ARG A 208 -30.67 33.47 32.66
C ARG A 208 -31.66 33.00 33.72
N GLU A 209 -31.29 32.00 34.50
CA GLU A 209 -32.12 31.50 35.62
C GLU A 209 -32.38 32.64 36.62
N LEU A 210 -31.37 33.42 37.01
CA LEU A 210 -31.53 34.59 37.88
C LEU A 210 -32.40 35.69 37.25
N GLN A 211 -32.29 35.93 35.94
CA GLN A 211 -33.15 36.89 35.24
C GLN A 211 -34.61 36.44 35.18
N ASP A 212 -34.85 35.13 35.06
CA ASP A 212 -36.20 34.57 35.05
C ASP A 212 -36.80 34.55 36.47
N GLU A 213 -35.99 34.25 37.51
CA GLU A 213 -36.36 34.42 38.93
C GLU A 213 -36.70 35.88 39.25
N TRP A 214 -35.93 36.84 38.75
CA TRP A 214 -36.19 38.26 38.92
C TRP A 214 -37.56 38.67 38.34
N LYS A 215 -37.87 38.23 37.12
CA LYS A 215 -39.15 38.52 36.45
C LYS A 215 -40.35 37.93 37.22
N LEU A 216 -40.15 36.79 37.89
CA LEU A 216 -41.20 36.13 38.66
C LEU A 216 -41.61 36.92 39.91
N LEU A 217 -40.66 37.64 40.55
CA LEU A 217 -40.88 38.36 41.81
C LEU A 217 -41.79 39.60 41.69
N GLY A 218 -41.93 40.18 40.48
CA GLY A 218 -42.83 41.33 40.25
C GLY A 218 -42.35 42.66 40.86
N HIS A 219 -43.29 43.57 41.17
CA HIS A 219 -42.97 44.94 41.66
C HIS A 219 -42.69 44.98 43.18
N SER A 220 -41.78 45.85 43.59
CA SER A 220 -41.29 46.02 44.97
C SER A 220 -41.08 47.50 45.28
N ASP A 221 -40.86 47.88 46.54
CA ASP A 221 -40.76 49.30 46.93
C ASP A 221 -39.52 50.00 46.32
N ASP A 222 -38.37 49.31 46.23
CA ASP A 222 -37.11 49.83 45.65
C ASP A 222 -36.84 49.32 44.22
N ASN A 223 -37.89 49.07 43.42
CA ASN A 223 -37.77 48.30 42.18
C ASN A 223 -36.74 48.87 41.18
N ASP A 224 -36.71 50.18 41.00
CA ASP A 224 -35.92 50.82 39.94
C ASP A 224 -34.43 50.85 40.30
N GLU A 225 -34.11 51.09 41.57
CA GLU A 225 -32.73 51.06 42.07
C GLU A 225 -32.16 49.63 42.06
N LEU A 226 -32.92 48.67 42.59
CA LEU A 226 -32.51 47.26 42.60
C LEU A 226 -32.37 46.71 41.16
N TRP A 227 -33.24 47.13 40.24
CA TRP A 227 -33.14 46.74 38.82
C TRP A 227 -31.90 47.30 38.14
N LEU A 228 -31.54 48.57 38.40
CA LEU A 228 -30.34 49.17 37.83
C LEU A 228 -29.11 48.34 38.22
N GLN A 229 -28.92 48.08 39.52
CA GLN A 229 -27.82 47.28 40.04
C GLN A 229 -27.79 45.86 39.47
N PHE A 230 -28.94 45.17 39.45
CA PHE A 230 -29.05 43.83 38.90
C PHE A 230 -28.70 43.79 37.40
N SER A 231 -29.17 44.77 36.64
CA SER A 231 -28.94 44.84 35.18
C SER A 231 -27.49 45.15 34.83
N GLU A 232 -26.81 46.02 35.59
CA GLU A 232 -25.39 46.34 35.41
C GLU A 232 -24.51 45.15 35.75
N LEU A 233 -24.71 44.52 36.91
CA LEU A 233 -24.00 43.30 37.28
C LEU A 233 -24.24 42.17 36.27
N GLY A 234 -25.48 42.04 35.77
CA GLY A 234 -25.82 41.08 34.73
C GLY A 234 -25.09 41.35 33.40
N LYS A 235 -24.93 42.61 33.00
CA LYS A 235 -24.13 42.98 31.81
C LYS A 235 -22.67 42.59 32.01
N THR A 236 -22.06 42.97 33.13
CA THR A 236 -20.65 42.68 33.46
C THR A 236 -20.40 41.18 33.52
N ALA A 237 -21.26 40.42 34.21
CA ALA A 237 -21.14 38.96 34.31
C ALA A 237 -21.30 38.27 32.93
N PHE A 238 -22.08 38.85 32.01
CA PHE A 238 -22.32 38.26 30.69
C PHE A 238 -21.27 38.63 29.63
N GLU A 239 -20.40 39.64 29.83
CA GLU A 239 -19.40 40.03 28.83
C GLU A 239 -18.46 38.88 28.40
N PRO A 240 -17.87 38.09 29.31
CA PRO A 240 -17.05 36.93 28.93
C PRO A 240 -17.85 35.87 28.17
N CYS A 241 -19.13 35.69 28.52
CA CYS A 241 -20.03 34.77 27.84
C CYS A 241 -20.28 35.23 26.39
N LYS A 242 -20.49 36.53 26.19
CA LYS A 242 -20.69 37.13 24.88
C LYS A 242 -19.47 36.92 23.97
N ALA A 243 -18.26 37.12 24.49
CA ALA A 243 -17.02 36.86 23.76
C ALA A 243 -16.88 35.38 23.37
N TYR A 244 -17.10 34.46 24.32
CA TYR A 244 -17.07 33.02 24.08
C TYR A 244 -18.07 32.58 22.98
N PHE A 245 -19.31 33.03 23.03
CA PHE A 245 -20.31 32.69 22.00
C PHE A 245 -20.00 33.32 20.64
N LYS A 246 -19.39 34.51 20.61
CA LYS A 246 -18.90 35.14 19.38
C LYS A 246 -17.80 34.30 18.74
N GLU A 247 -16.74 33.97 19.48
CA GLU A 247 -15.66 33.11 18.97
C GLU A 247 -16.15 31.74 18.53
N ARG A 248 -17.06 31.12 19.29
CA ARG A 248 -17.65 29.83 18.94
C ARG A 248 -18.42 29.92 17.61
N LYS A 249 -19.19 31.00 17.41
CA LYS A 249 -19.92 31.24 16.16
C LYS A 249 -18.96 31.47 14.98
N GLU A 250 -17.89 32.22 15.19
CA GLU A 250 -16.84 32.45 14.18
C GLU A 250 -16.12 31.16 13.81
N LYS A 251 -15.71 30.34 14.79
CA LYS A 251 -15.11 29.00 14.56
C LYS A 251 -16.06 28.07 13.81
N GLN A 252 -17.35 28.06 14.16
CA GLN A 252 -18.35 27.27 13.44
C GLN A 252 -18.56 27.75 12.00
N ALA A 253 -18.49 29.06 11.75
CA ALA A 253 -18.56 29.62 10.40
C ALA A 253 -17.31 29.28 9.56
N ALA A 254 -16.12 29.40 10.15
CA ALA A 254 -14.87 28.98 9.50
C ALA A 254 -14.87 27.47 9.19
N ASN A 255 -15.31 26.63 10.13
CA ASN A 255 -15.45 25.19 9.92
C ASN A 255 -16.49 24.85 8.82
N LEU A 256 -17.58 25.63 8.73
CA LEU A 256 -18.58 25.47 7.68
C LEU A 256 -17.97 25.75 6.30
N ILE A 257 -17.20 26.82 6.17
CA ILE A 257 -16.47 27.15 4.93
C ILE A 257 -15.49 26.04 4.60
N ALA A 258 -14.66 25.62 5.55
CA ALA A 258 -13.68 24.55 5.34
C ALA A 258 -14.34 23.24 4.89
N ARG A 259 -15.43 22.80 5.54
CA ARG A 259 -16.16 21.60 5.11
C ARG A 259 -16.86 21.76 3.76
N THR A 260 -17.30 22.97 3.42
CA THR A 260 -17.87 23.25 2.10
C THR A 260 -16.81 23.12 1.01
N ASN A 261 -15.62 23.68 1.23
CA ASN A 261 -14.49 23.56 0.33
C ASN A 261 -14.05 22.10 0.14
N ILE A 262 -14.07 21.27 1.19
CA ILE A 262 -13.79 19.82 1.06
C ILE A 262 -14.77 19.16 0.09
N CYS A 263 -16.07 19.45 0.21
CA CYS A 263 -17.07 18.92 -0.72
C CYS A 263 -16.81 19.40 -2.15
N GLU A 264 -16.53 20.70 -2.35
CA GLU A 264 -16.28 21.27 -3.68
C GLU A 264 -15.03 20.68 -4.34
N GLN A 265 -13.94 20.51 -3.59
CA GLN A 265 -12.71 19.88 -4.09
C GLN A 265 -12.94 18.41 -4.47
N LEU A 266 -13.67 17.66 -3.65
CA LEU A 266 -14.01 16.27 -3.96
C LEU A 266 -14.93 16.18 -5.18
N GLU A 267 -15.92 17.07 -5.30
CA GLU A 267 -16.86 17.07 -6.41
C GLU A 267 -16.16 17.42 -7.72
N ALA A 268 -15.28 18.43 -7.71
CA ALA A 268 -14.44 18.77 -8.85
C ALA A 268 -13.56 17.57 -9.25
N TYR A 269 -12.90 16.92 -8.28
CA TYR A 269 -12.09 15.75 -8.56
C TYR A 269 -12.90 14.60 -9.16
N VAL A 270 -14.05 14.25 -8.57
CA VAL A 270 -14.94 13.20 -9.09
C VAL A 270 -15.45 13.54 -10.49
N ALA A 271 -15.74 14.79 -10.79
CA ALA A 271 -16.10 15.22 -12.13
C ALA A 271 -14.95 14.98 -13.13
N THR A 272 -13.70 15.33 -12.76
CA THR A 272 -12.54 15.02 -13.63
C THR A 272 -12.32 13.53 -13.84
N LEU A 273 -12.72 12.68 -12.89
CA LEU A 273 -12.64 11.23 -13.05
C LEU A 273 -13.72 10.70 -14.00
N ALA A 274 -14.90 11.32 -14.03
CA ALA A 274 -15.99 10.89 -14.91
C ALA A 274 -15.66 11.09 -16.40
N ASP A 275 -14.85 12.08 -16.74
CA ASP A 275 -14.40 12.34 -18.12
C ASP A 275 -13.18 11.50 -18.53
N LYS A 276 -12.51 10.85 -17.57
CA LYS A 276 -11.33 10.03 -17.82
C LYS A 276 -11.71 8.58 -18.11
N PRO A 277 -11.00 7.89 -19.02
CA PRO A 277 -11.15 6.44 -19.15
C PRO A 277 -10.72 5.77 -17.84
N GLU A 278 -11.41 4.70 -17.44
CA GLU A 278 -11.20 4.02 -16.15
C GLU A 278 -9.74 3.58 -15.92
N GLN A 279 -9.01 3.29 -17.00
CA GLN A 279 -7.60 2.86 -16.98
C GLN A 279 -6.62 3.98 -16.64
N ALA A 280 -7.00 5.24 -16.88
CA ALA A 280 -6.19 6.42 -16.60
C ALA A 280 -6.43 6.99 -15.19
N ILE A 281 -7.29 6.34 -14.40
CA ILE A 281 -7.58 6.75 -13.02
C ILE A 281 -6.44 6.28 -12.11
N ASP A 282 -5.74 7.24 -11.49
CA ASP A 282 -4.74 6.95 -10.48
C ASP A 282 -5.43 6.52 -9.16
N LEU A 283 -5.42 5.20 -8.92
CA LEU A 283 -6.00 4.59 -7.72
C LEU A 283 -5.34 5.05 -6.42
N GLN A 284 -4.04 5.37 -6.43
CA GLN A 284 -3.31 5.81 -5.24
C GLN A 284 -3.66 7.25 -4.89
N GLU A 285 -3.72 8.13 -5.87
CA GLU A 285 -4.15 9.52 -5.69
C GLU A 285 -5.59 9.57 -5.15
N ALA A 286 -6.52 8.85 -5.78
CA ALA A 286 -7.92 8.78 -5.35
C ALA A 286 -8.06 8.25 -3.90
N ALA A 287 -7.27 7.25 -3.51
CA ALA A 287 -7.27 6.71 -2.15
C ALA A 287 -6.70 7.71 -1.12
N LYS A 288 -5.61 8.41 -1.45
CA LYS A 288 -5.04 9.47 -0.60
C LYS A 288 -6.04 10.60 -0.40
N LEU A 289 -6.70 11.04 -1.47
CA LEU A 289 -7.71 12.10 -1.39
C LEU A 289 -8.92 11.69 -0.54
N GLU A 290 -9.40 10.44 -0.68
CA GLU A 290 -10.48 9.91 0.16
C GLU A 290 -10.10 9.95 1.66
N GLN A 291 -8.89 9.52 2.00
CA GLN A 291 -8.40 9.50 3.38
C GLN A 291 -8.22 10.92 3.92
N GLN A 292 -7.63 11.82 3.12
CA GLN A 292 -7.42 13.21 3.49
C GLN A 292 -8.76 13.91 3.75
N ALA A 293 -9.73 13.76 2.85
CA ALA A 293 -11.07 14.31 3.01
C ALA A 293 -11.76 13.84 4.29
N ARG A 294 -11.66 12.55 4.63
CA ARG A 294 -12.22 12.01 5.89
C ARG A 294 -11.52 12.59 7.13
N THR A 295 -10.21 12.79 7.05
CA THR A 295 -9.40 13.34 8.13
C THR A 295 -9.73 14.82 8.34
N ASP A 296 -9.78 15.60 7.27
CA ASP A 296 -10.13 17.01 7.30
C ASP A 296 -11.58 17.22 7.73
N TRP A 297 -12.51 16.37 7.27
CA TRP A 297 -13.89 16.41 7.74
C TRP A 297 -14.00 16.25 9.26
N LYS A 298 -13.22 15.34 9.86
CA LYS A 298 -13.15 15.17 11.33
C LYS A 298 -12.51 16.39 12.00
N LYS A 299 -11.45 16.94 11.42
CA LYS A 299 -10.71 18.11 11.95
C LYS A 299 -11.59 19.36 12.05
N PHE A 300 -12.40 19.66 11.03
CA PHE A 300 -13.24 20.87 11.00
C PHE A 300 -14.60 20.67 11.69
N ALA A 301 -14.58 20.29 12.97
CA ALA A 301 -15.75 20.18 13.84
C ALA A 301 -15.64 21.15 15.04
N PRO A 302 -16.75 21.68 15.60
CA PRO A 302 -18.15 21.51 15.21
C PRO A 302 -18.63 22.55 14.18
N VAL A 303 -19.77 22.28 13.54
CA VAL A 303 -20.51 23.17 12.62
C VAL A 303 -21.93 23.36 13.14
N ALA A 304 -22.60 24.47 12.79
CA ALA A 304 -23.97 24.75 13.20
C ALA A 304 -24.96 23.63 12.78
N GLN A 305 -25.84 23.21 13.70
CA GLN A 305 -26.71 22.05 13.56
C GLN A 305 -27.68 22.14 12.37
N ASN A 306 -28.16 23.34 12.06
CA ASN A 306 -29.06 23.59 10.93
C ASN A 306 -28.35 23.53 9.55
N LYS A 307 -27.01 23.57 9.51
CA LYS A 307 -26.22 23.53 8.27
C LYS A 307 -25.53 22.18 8.05
N ILE A 308 -25.26 21.42 9.11
CA ILE A 308 -24.47 20.19 8.99
C ILE A 308 -25.18 19.06 8.23
N LYS A 309 -26.50 18.91 8.37
CA LYS A 309 -27.24 17.78 7.78
C LYS A 309 -27.11 17.72 6.26
N SER A 310 -27.37 18.84 5.58
CA SER A 310 -27.27 18.91 4.11
C SER A 310 -25.82 18.77 3.64
N LEU A 311 -24.88 19.38 4.35
CA LEU A 311 -23.46 19.29 4.01
C LEU A 311 -22.91 17.87 4.18
N GLN A 312 -23.35 17.15 5.22
CA GLN A 312 -22.99 15.75 5.44
C GLN A 312 -23.57 14.83 4.36
N GLN A 313 -24.81 15.08 3.92
CA GLN A 313 -25.39 14.35 2.77
C GLN A 313 -24.57 14.59 1.50
N ARG A 314 -24.21 15.85 1.21
CA ARG A 314 -23.34 16.22 0.07
C ARG A 314 -22.00 15.48 0.13
N PHE A 315 -21.33 15.51 1.28
CA PHE A 315 -20.06 14.81 1.52
C PHE A 315 -20.16 13.28 1.33
N ASN A 316 -21.20 12.66 1.87
CA ASN A 316 -21.41 11.21 1.73
C ASN A 316 -21.67 10.82 0.28
N ASN A 317 -22.45 11.62 -0.46
CA ASN A 317 -22.77 11.36 -1.86
C ASN A 317 -21.50 11.41 -2.73
N VAL A 318 -20.67 12.45 -2.58
CA VAL A 318 -19.42 12.55 -3.35
C VAL A 318 -18.43 11.47 -2.97
N LEU A 319 -18.32 11.09 -1.68
CA LEU A 319 -17.48 9.96 -1.27
C LEU A 319 -17.96 8.63 -1.85
N ASN A 320 -19.27 8.41 -1.95
CA ASN A 320 -19.81 7.20 -2.56
C ASN A 320 -19.53 7.17 -4.07
N ALA A 321 -19.67 8.29 -4.76
CA ALA A 321 -19.30 8.41 -6.18
C ALA A 321 -17.80 8.13 -6.40
N LEU A 322 -16.92 8.71 -5.58
CA LEU A 322 -15.48 8.45 -5.63
C LEU A 322 -15.16 6.96 -5.41
N LYS A 323 -15.80 6.31 -4.43
CA LYS A 323 -15.63 4.87 -4.17
C LYS A 323 -16.07 4.02 -5.34
N GLN A 324 -17.18 4.38 -6.01
CA GLN A 324 -17.67 3.66 -7.17
C GLN A 324 -16.68 3.75 -8.33
N GLN A 325 -16.18 4.95 -8.63
CA GLN A 325 -15.15 5.14 -9.67
C GLN A 325 -13.88 4.33 -9.37
N LYS A 326 -13.38 4.41 -8.12
CA LYS A 326 -12.22 3.63 -7.67
C LYS A 326 -12.45 2.12 -7.79
N ARG A 327 -13.65 1.64 -7.47
CA ARG A 327 -14.00 0.22 -7.58
C ARG A 327 -13.98 -0.24 -9.03
N SER A 328 -14.56 0.54 -9.96
CA SER A 328 -14.57 0.23 -11.39
C SER A 328 -13.15 0.16 -11.95
N ALA A 329 -12.35 1.20 -11.70
CA ALA A 329 -10.95 1.25 -12.11
C ALA A 329 -10.12 0.09 -11.54
N LEU A 330 -10.32 -0.27 -10.27
CA LEU A 330 -9.65 -1.42 -9.66
C LEU A 330 -10.07 -2.76 -10.30
N GLN A 331 -11.36 -2.92 -10.63
CA GLN A 331 -11.84 -4.14 -11.30
C GLN A 331 -11.22 -4.28 -12.69
N LEU A 332 -11.15 -3.19 -13.46
CA LEU A 332 -10.52 -3.18 -14.77
C LEU A 332 -9.01 -3.45 -14.68
N HIS A 333 -8.32 -2.84 -13.73
CA HIS A 333 -6.90 -3.06 -13.47
C HIS A 333 -6.60 -4.53 -13.14
N ASN A 334 -7.38 -5.12 -12.23
CA ASN A 334 -7.27 -6.54 -11.89
C ASN A 334 -7.57 -7.44 -13.10
N ALA A 335 -8.56 -7.08 -13.93
CA ALA A 335 -8.89 -7.83 -15.15
C ALA A 335 -7.75 -7.76 -16.19
N GLN A 336 -7.08 -6.62 -16.35
CA GLN A 336 -5.90 -6.48 -17.22
C GLN A 336 -4.74 -7.34 -16.72
N LYS A 337 -4.48 -7.36 -15.41
CA LYS A 337 -3.49 -8.26 -14.81
C LYS A 337 -3.84 -9.73 -15.01
N GLN A 338 -5.11 -10.09 -14.86
CA GLN A 338 -5.58 -11.45 -15.12
C GLN A 338 -5.35 -11.84 -16.59
N ALA A 339 -5.64 -10.95 -17.54
CA ALA A 339 -5.37 -11.21 -18.95
C ALA A 339 -3.87 -11.45 -19.23
N LEU A 340 -2.97 -10.71 -18.58
CA LEU A 340 -1.52 -10.96 -18.68
C LEU A 340 -1.12 -12.33 -18.09
N ILE A 341 -1.77 -12.76 -17.01
CA ILE A 341 -1.56 -14.10 -16.42
C ILE A 341 -1.99 -15.18 -17.41
N ASP A 342 -3.17 -15.03 -18.01
CA ASP A 342 -3.71 -16.01 -18.94
C ASP A 342 -2.85 -16.10 -20.20
N GLN A 343 -2.36 -14.97 -20.72
CA GLN A 343 -1.36 -14.93 -21.79
C GLN A 343 -0.06 -15.63 -21.36
N ALA A 344 0.48 -15.34 -20.17
CA ALA A 344 1.71 -15.98 -19.67
C ALA A 344 1.54 -17.49 -19.49
N LYS A 345 0.36 -17.96 -19.07
CA LYS A 345 0.04 -19.40 -18.98
C LYS A 345 0.01 -20.04 -20.37
N ALA A 346 -0.55 -19.38 -21.39
CA ALA A 346 -0.54 -19.88 -22.76
C ALA A 346 0.88 -20.04 -23.33
N LEU A 347 1.81 -19.14 -22.99
CA LEU A 347 3.20 -19.22 -23.45
C LEU A 347 3.95 -20.48 -22.98
N VAL A 348 3.50 -21.11 -21.89
CA VAL A 348 4.13 -22.34 -21.37
C VAL A 348 3.94 -23.51 -22.34
N GLU A 349 2.83 -23.54 -23.07
CA GLU A 349 2.49 -24.61 -24.03
C GLU A 349 3.01 -24.33 -25.44
N GLU A 350 3.50 -23.11 -25.70
CA GLU A 350 3.96 -22.70 -27.02
C GLU A 350 5.14 -23.56 -27.52
N ALA A 351 5.14 -23.95 -28.79
CA ALA A 351 6.18 -24.80 -29.37
C ALA A 351 7.52 -24.06 -29.51
N ASP A 352 7.48 -22.81 -29.99
CA ASP A 352 8.67 -21.96 -30.12
C ASP A 352 9.02 -21.31 -28.77
N LEU A 353 9.90 -21.99 -28.04
CA LEU A 353 10.41 -21.53 -26.76
C LEU A 353 11.11 -20.16 -26.84
N ALA A 354 11.78 -19.84 -27.95
CA ALA A 354 12.49 -18.56 -28.09
C ALA A 354 11.50 -17.40 -28.24
N ALA A 355 10.48 -17.58 -29.08
CA ALA A 355 9.38 -16.63 -29.22
C ALA A 355 8.62 -16.46 -27.90
N ALA A 356 8.29 -17.57 -27.22
CA ALA A 356 7.60 -17.56 -25.93
C ALA A 356 8.37 -16.77 -24.86
N ILE A 357 9.69 -16.94 -24.77
CA ILE A 357 10.53 -16.21 -23.81
C ILE A 357 10.54 -14.71 -24.10
N ASN A 358 10.56 -14.31 -25.38
CA ASN A 358 10.52 -12.89 -25.75
C ASN A 358 9.15 -12.27 -25.44
N GLN A 359 8.06 -12.99 -25.72
CA GLN A 359 6.71 -12.56 -25.35
C GLN A 359 6.55 -12.46 -23.82
N ALA A 360 7.08 -13.41 -23.05
CA ALA A 360 7.02 -13.36 -21.59
C ALA A 360 7.77 -12.14 -21.01
N LYS A 361 8.88 -11.71 -21.62
CA LYS A 361 9.57 -10.47 -21.25
C LYS A 361 8.72 -9.22 -21.53
N GLN A 362 7.98 -9.23 -22.64
CA GLN A 362 7.03 -8.15 -22.95
C GLN A 362 5.90 -8.12 -21.92
N LEU A 363 5.30 -9.27 -21.59
CA LEU A 363 4.27 -9.35 -20.55
C LEU A 363 4.78 -8.85 -19.19
N GLN A 364 6.04 -9.11 -18.84
CA GLN A 364 6.66 -8.58 -17.62
C GLN A 364 6.83 -7.05 -17.67
N ALA A 365 7.09 -6.47 -18.84
CA ALA A 365 7.15 -5.03 -19.04
C ALA A 365 5.74 -4.41 -18.92
N ASP A 366 4.74 -5.03 -19.56
CA ASP A 366 3.35 -4.60 -19.51
C ASP A 366 2.80 -4.67 -18.08
N TRP A 367 3.12 -5.74 -17.34
CA TRP A 367 2.79 -5.86 -15.92
C TRP A 367 3.36 -4.72 -15.09
N LYS A 368 4.62 -4.34 -15.33
CA LYS A 368 5.26 -3.21 -14.63
C LYS A 368 4.61 -1.88 -15.02
N ALA A 369 4.24 -1.71 -16.28
CA ALA A 369 3.57 -0.51 -16.78
C ALA A 369 2.17 -0.32 -16.17
N LEU A 370 1.41 -1.41 -15.96
CA LEU A 370 0.13 -1.36 -15.24
C LEU A 370 0.27 -0.92 -13.78
N GLY A 371 1.43 -1.16 -13.16
CA GLY A 371 1.71 -0.73 -11.79
C GLY A 371 0.88 -1.46 -10.71
N PRO A 372 0.94 -0.97 -9.46
CA PRO A 372 0.30 -1.62 -8.33
C PRO A 372 -1.20 -1.28 -8.21
N GLY A 373 -2.01 -2.27 -7.86
CA GLY A 373 -3.42 -2.18 -7.52
C GLY A 373 -3.66 -2.31 -6.01
N SER A 374 -4.70 -3.05 -5.62
CA SER A 374 -4.97 -3.38 -4.21
C SER A 374 -3.95 -4.38 -3.68
N TYR A 375 -3.36 -4.14 -2.50
CA TYR A 375 -2.32 -5.00 -1.92
C TYR A 375 -2.69 -6.49 -1.88
N GLN A 376 -3.94 -6.82 -1.53
CA GLN A 376 -4.39 -8.22 -1.44
C GLN A 376 -4.51 -8.89 -2.81
N ASP A 377 -5.10 -8.20 -3.78
CA ASP A 377 -5.31 -8.73 -5.13
C ASP A 377 -3.97 -8.82 -5.87
N ASP A 378 -3.15 -7.77 -5.77
CA ASP A 378 -1.81 -7.72 -6.37
C ASP A 378 -0.93 -8.86 -5.91
N ARG A 379 -0.95 -9.20 -4.62
CA ARG A 379 -0.15 -10.31 -4.10
C ARG A 379 -0.55 -11.64 -4.73
N LYS A 380 -1.85 -11.88 -4.91
CA LYS A 380 -2.37 -13.11 -5.53
C LYS A 380 -2.04 -13.15 -7.02
N LEU A 381 -2.41 -12.10 -7.75
CA LEU A 381 -2.19 -11.99 -9.19
C LEU A 381 -0.69 -12.06 -9.52
N TRP A 382 0.18 -11.41 -8.73
CA TRP A 382 1.63 -11.47 -8.93
C TRP A 382 2.18 -12.88 -8.71
N ALA A 383 1.72 -13.60 -7.68
CA ALA A 383 2.17 -14.97 -7.43
C ALA A 383 1.79 -15.89 -8.61
N GLU A 384 0.58 -15.75 -9.16
CA GLU A 384 0.15 -16.50 -10.34
C GLU A 384 0.94 -16.13 -11.60
N PHE A 385 1.10 -14.82 -11.87
CA PHE A 385 1.86 -14.33 -13.02
C PHE A 385 3.30 -14.81 -12.98
N ARG A 386 3.93 -14.68 -11.81
CA ARG A 386 5.30 -15.12 -11.60
C ARG A 386 5.42 -16.63 -11.72
N GLY A 387 4.49 -17.40 -11.17
CA GLY A 387 4.45 -18.86 -11.34
C GLY A 387 4.41 -19.28 -12.81
N ALA A 388 3.60 -18.62 -13.64
CA ALA A 388 3.53 -18.90 -15.07
C ALA A 388 4.85 -18.57 -15.80
N CYS A 389 5.45 -17.41 -15.49
CA CYS A 389 6.76 -17.03 -16.03
C CYS A 389 7.87 -18.01 -15.59
N ASP A 390 7.92 -18.37 -14.31
CA ASP A 390 8.92 -19.26 -13.74
C ASP A 390 8.82 -20.66 -14.37
N ALA A 391 7.61 -21.16 -14.68
CA ALA A 391 7.43 -22.41 -15.41
C ALA A 391 8.05 -22.36 -16.82
N LEU A 392 7.85 -21.26 -17.56
CA LEU A 392 8.44 -21.09 -18.89
C LEU A 392 9.98 -21.00 -18.84
N PHE A 393 10.53 -20.26 -17.88
CA PHE A 393 11.99 -20.18 -17.71
C PHE A 393 12.59 -21.50 -17.22
N ALA A 394 11.88 -22.27 -16.40
CA ALA A 394 12.28 -23.62 -16.00
C ALA A 394 12.33 -24.57 -17.20
N ARG A 395 11.33 -24.52 -18.10
CA ARG A 395 11.34 -25.28 -19.37
C ARG A 395 12.55 -24.91 -20.22
N ARG A 396 12.89 -23.62 -20.35
CA ARG A 396 14.09 -23.17 -21.06
C ARG A 396 15.37 -23.74 -20.45
N ASP A 397 15.49 -23.66 -19.13
CA ASP A 397 16.68 -24.14 -18.43
C ASP A 397 16.82 -25.66 -18.55
N GLN A 398 15.71 -26.40 -18.55
CA GLN A 398 15.70 -27.84 -18.81
C GLN A 398 16.20 -28.17 -20.22
N VAL A 399 15.64 -27.52 -21.26
CA VAL A 399 16.08 -27.72 -22.66
C VAL A 399 17.57 -27.39 -22.82
N SER A 400 18.04 -26.30 -22.23
CA SER A 400 19.45 -25.90 -22.29
C SER A 400 20.37 -26.89 -21.55
N ARG A 401 19.96 -27.39 -20.38
CA ARG A 401 20.70 -28.43 -19.63
C ARG A 401 20.75 -29.73 -20.41
N GLU A 402 19.66 -30.12 -21.06
CA GLU A 402 19.57 -31.34 -21.86
C GLU A 402 20.49 -31.27 -23.09
N GLN A 403 20.46 -30.16 -23.84
CA GLN A 403 21.40 -29.92 -24.94
C GLN A 403 22.86 -29.93 -24.48
N ARG A 404 23.16 -29.28 -23.35
CA ARG A 404 24.52 -29.27 -22.78
C ARG A 404 24.97 -30.65 -22.35
N ASN A 405 24.09 -31.44 -21.72
CA ASN A 405 24.39 -32.80 -21.28
C ASN A 405 24.61 -33.73 -22.48
N GLN A 406 23.81 -33.60 -23.54
CA GLN A 406 24.01 -34.33 -24.79
C GLN A 406 25.35 -33.98 -25.44
N GLY A 407 25.69 -32.70 -25.54
CA GLY A 407 27.00 -32.25 -26.03
C GLY A 407 28.17 -32.78 -25.19
N ASN A 408 28.08 -32.70 -23.86
CA ASN A 408 29.12 -33.21 -22.96
C ASN A 408 29.30 -34.74 -23.08
N LYS A 409 28.20 -35.50 -23.23
CA LYS A 409 28.27 -36.96 -23.45
C LYS A 409 28.99 -37.28 -24.75
N ALA A 410 28.62 -36.63 -25.84
CA ALA A 410 29.28 -36.78 -27.14
C ALA A 410 30.77 -36.40 -27.07
N GLU A 411 31.12 -35.34 -26.31
CA GLU A 411 32.51 -34.94 -26.10
C GLU A 411 33.33 -36.03 -25.39
N ASN A 412 32.79 -36.55 -24.29
CA ASN A 412 33.47 -37.55 -23.47
C ASN A 412 33.68 -38.85 -24.26
N GLU A 413 32.68 -39.25 -25.06
CA GLU A 413 32.78 -40.42 -25.92
C GLU A 413 33.85 -40.24 -27.01
N ALA A 414 33.87 -39.09 -27.70
CA ALA A 414 34.90 -38.77 -28.67
C ALA A 414 36.31 -38.74 -28.06
N ARG A 415 36.48 -38.16 -26.86
CA ARG A 415 37.76 -38.15 -26.13
C ARG A 415 38.21 -39.55 -25.72
N LYS A 416 37.27 -40.41 -25.28
CA LYS A 416 37.56 -41.81 -24.95
C LYS A 416 38.08 -42.56 -26.18
N ILE A 417 37.44 -42.36 -27.34
CA ILE A 417 37.85 -42.97 -28.61
C ILE A 417 39.23 -42.47 -29.04
N LEU A 418 39.53 -41.17 -28.89
CA LEU A 418 40.87 -40.63 -29.14
C LEU A 418 41.93 -41.27 -28.24
N GLY A 419 41.61 -41.48 -26.96
CA GLY A 419 42.47 -42.22 -26.02
C GLY A 419 42.73 -43.66 -26.47
N GLN A 420 41.69 -44.38 -26.92
CA GLN A 420 41.83 -45.74 -27.46
C GLN A 420 42.67 -45.77 -28.75
N LEU A 421 42.47 -44.83 -29.67
CA LEU A 421 43.28 -44.70 -30.88
C LEU A 421 44.75 -44.42 -30.56
N SER A 422 45.02 -43.60 -29.53
CA SER A 422 46.38 -43.36 -29.06
C SER A 422 47.02 -44.61 -28.46
N ALA A 423 46.24 -45.45 -27.75
CA ALA A 423 46.73 -46.70 -27.18
C ALA A 423 47.15 -47.72 -28.25
N LEU A 424 46.46 -47.76 -29.40
CA LEU A 424 46.87 -48.61 -30.53
C LEU A 424 48.28 -48.26 -31.00
N LEU A 425 48.68 -46.99 -30.99
CA LEU A 425 50.02 -46.58 -31.39
C LEU A 425 51.13 -47.04 -30.43
N ALA A 426 50.79 -47.53 -29.24
CA ALA A 426 51.75 -48.00 -28.24
C ALA A 426 51.92 -49.53 -28.20
N LEU A 427 51.13 -50.29 -28.98
CA LEU A 427 51.28 -51.75 -29.11
C LEU A 427 52.66 -52.11 -29.66
N ASP A 428 53.15 -53.31 -29.38
CA ASP A 428 54.33 -53.86 -30.07
C ASP A 428 54.02 -54.12 -31.55
N ASP A 429 55.05 -54.42 -32.36
CA ASP A 429 54.87 -54.54 -33.81
C ASP A 429 53.98 -55.73 -34.22
N GLU A 430 53.95 -56.82 -33.45
CA GLU A 430 53.12 -57.99 -33.72
C GLU A 430 51.64 -57.69 -33.46
N GLN A 431 51.33 -57.14 -32.27
CA GLN A 431 49.98 -56.72 -31.90
C GLN A 431 49.48 -55.55 -32.76
N PHE A 432 50.38 -54.65 -33.17
CA PHE A 432 50.05 -53.53 -34.04
C PHE A 432 49.67 -53.98 -35.46
N ALA A 433 50.26 -55.07 -35.97
CA ALA A 433 49.92 -55.63 -37.28
C ALA A 433 48.44 -55.97 -37.40
N ASP A 434 47.85 -56.49 -36.33
CA ASP A 434 46.45 -56.92 -36.27
C ASP A 434 45.49 -55.79 -35.82
N ALA A 435 46.01 -54.63 -35.40
CA ALA A 435 45.22 -53.50 -34.89
C ALA A 435 44.40 -52.74 -35.97
N ARG A 436 44.55 -53.09 -37.26
CA ARG A 436 43.89 -52.37 -38.38
C ARG A 436 42.37 -52.43 -38.30
N ALA A 437 41.80 -53.57 -37.91
CA ALA A 437 40.35 -53.71 -37.75
C ALA A 437 39.83 -52.80 -36.62
N GLN A 438 40.48 -52.85 -35.45
CA GLN A 438 40.13 -52.02 -34.30
C GLN A 438 40.26 -50.52 -34.60
N TYR A 439 41.30 -50.10 -35.35
CA TYR A 439 41.45 -48.72 -35.80
C TYR A 439 40.28 -48.27 -36.69
N ASN A 440 39.84 -49.10 -37.62
CA ASN A 440 38.73 -48.79 -38.51
C ASN A 440 37.41 -48.64 -37.71
N ASP A 441 37.17 -49.53 -36.75
CA ASP A 441 35.99 -49.49 -35.88
C ASP A 441 35.98 -48.24 -35.00
N LEU A 442 37.11 -47.92 -34.35
CA LEU A 442 37.26 -46.71 -33.57
C LEU A 442 37.14 -45.44 -34.43
N SER A 443 37.66 -45.45 -35.64
CA SER A 443 37.52 -44.33 -36.58
C SER A 443 36.08 -44.12 -37.03
N LYS A 444 35.31 -45.20 -37.19
CA LYS A 444 33.87 -45.13 -37.48
C LYS A 444 33.09 -44.62 -36.27
N ALA A 445 33.39 -45.15 -35.08
CA ALA A 445 32.77 -44.70 -33.83
C ALA A 445 33.06 -43.22 -33.56
N PHE A 446 34.29 -42.74 -33.81
CA PHE A 446 34.64 -41.33 -33.63
C PHE A 446 33.80 -40.41 -34.52
N ARG A 447 33.64 -40.76 -35.81
CA ARG A 447 32.80 -39.99 -36.74
C ARG A 447 31.33 -40.00 -36.33
N ALA A 448 30.84 -41.10 -35.78
CA ALA A 448 29.47 -41.21 -35.28
C ALA A 448 29.25 -40.41 -33.98
N ALA A 449 30.24 -40.36 -33.09
CA ALA A 449 30.20 -39.58 -31.86
C ALA A 449 30.30 -38.06 -32.11
N LEU A 450 30.79 -37.65 -33.29
CA LEU A 450 30.98 -36.26 -33.65
C LEU A 450 29.65 -35.61 -34.08
N SER A 451 28.82 -35.25 -33.11
CA SER A 451 27.54 -34.57 -33.38
C SER A 451 27.73 -33.20 -34.06
N PRO A 452 26.84 -32.80 -35.00
CA PRO A 452 26.77 -31.44 -35.54
C PRO A 452 26.71 -30.33 -34.46
N ASP A 453 26.17 -30.67 -33.29
CA ASP A 453 25.90 -29.71 -32.19
C ASP A 453 27.18 -29.25 -31.48
N MET A 454 28.31 -29.93 -31.72
CA MET A 454 29.59 -29.76 -31.03
C MET A 454 30.43 -28.59 -31.58
N LYS A 455 29.86 -27.40 -31.74
CA LYS A 455 30.45 -26.27 -32.50
C LYS A 455 31.96 -26.04 -32.28
N ALA A 456 32.37 -25.60 -31.09
CA ALA A 456 33.75 -25.20 -30.83
C ALA A 456 34.69 -26.40 -30.58
N GLN A 457 34.23 -27.41 -29.83
CA GLN A 457 35.05 -28.58 -29.49
C GLN A 457 35.31 -29.50 -30.70
N ARG A 458 34.40 -29.54 -31.68
CA ARG A 458 34.51 -30.41 -32.86
C ARG A 458 35.80 -30.21 -33.63
N LYS A 459 36.22 -28.95 -33.83
CA LYS A 459 37.45 -28.65 -34.57
C LYS A 459 38.68 -29.26 -33.88
N ASN A 460 38.81 -29.04 -32.57
CA ASN A 460 39.95 -29.56 -31.80
C ASN A 460 39.97 -31.10 -31.79
N LEU A 461 38.83 -31.74 -31.53
CA LEU A 461 38.73 -33.20 -31.55
C LEU A 461 39.06 -33.79 -32.94
N GLN A 462 38.57 -33.14 -34.00
CA GLN A 462 38.86 -33.56 -35.38
C GLN A 462 40.35 -33.43 -35.72
N ASP A 463 41.00 -32.34 -35.29
CA ASP A 463 42.43 -32.13 -35.49
C ASP A 463 43.26 -33.18 -34.75
N GLN A 464 42.86 -33.56 -33.54
CA GLN A 464 43.49 -34.65 -32.78
C GLN A 464 43.32 -35.99 -33.48
N PHE A 465 42.12 -36.31 -33.96
CA PHE A 465 41.86 -37.53 -34.73
C PHE A 465 42.73 -37.58 -35.98
N ASN A 466 42.77 -36.50 -36.77
CA ASN A 466 43.56 -36.44 -37.99
C ASN A 466 45.06 -36.65 -37.73
N LYS A 467 45.59 -36.13 -36.60
CA LYS A 467 46.97 -36.37 -36.19
C LYS A 467 47.23 -37.84 -35.85
N LEU A 468 46.33 -38.47 -35.08
CA LEU A 468 46.43 -39.89 -34.73
C LEU A 468 46.32 -40.79 -35.97
N ALA A 469 45.37 -40.50 -36.86
CA ALA A 469 45.19 -41.20 -38.13
C ALA A 469 46.46 -41.18 -38.99
N ARG A 470 47.08 -40.00 -39.16
CA ARG A 470 48.34 -39.85 -39.90
C ARG A 470 49.47 -40.67 -39.27
N ARG A 471 49.58 -40.69 -37.94
CA ARG A 471 50.59 -41.50 -37.22
C ARG A 471 50.34 -43.00 -37.39
N PHE A 472 49.08 -43.42 -37.32
CA PHE A 472 48.69 -44.82 -37.49
C PHE A 472 49.03 -45.32 -38.90
N ASP A 473 48.63 -44.57 -39.93
CA ASP A 473 48.93 -44.92 -41.32
C ASP A 473 50.43 -44.89 -41.62
N ALA A 474 51.20 -43.98 -40.99
CA ALA A 474 52.66 -43.97 -41.11
C ALA A 474 53.28 -45.24 -40.51
N ARG A 475 52.90 -45.61 -39.29
CA ARG A 475 53.42 -46.82 -38.62
C ARG A 475 53.04 -48.11 -39.36
N MET A 476 51.82 -48.19 -39.89
CA MET A 476 51.38 -49.33 -40.71
C MET A 476 52.21 -49.50 -41.99
N LYS A 477 52.73 -48.41 -42.58
CA LYS A 477 53.57 -48.46 -43.79
C LYS A 477 55.00 -48.90 -43.52
N THR A 478 55.52 -48.63 -42.32
CA THR A 478 56.89 -48.94 -41.92
C THR A 478 57.02 -50.23 -41.12
N LEU A 479 55.92 -50.97 -40.94
CA LEU A 479 55.90 -52.20 -40.17
C LEU A 479 56.68 -53.30 -40.91
N PRO A 480 57.55 -54.07 -40.22
CA PRO A 480 58.19 -55.24 -40.82
C PRO A 480 57.16 -56.23 -41.38
N ASP A 481 57.52 -56.98 -42.42
CA ASP A 481 56.64 -58.05 -42.88
C ASP A 481 56.66 -59.24 -41.91
N ARG A 482 55.66 -60.13 -41.99
CA ARG A 482 55.56 -61.29 -41.08
C ARG A 482 56.78 -62.21 -41.18
N LYS A 483 57.41 -62.32 -42.37
CA LYS A 483 58.60 -63.14 -42.57
C LYS A 483 59.79 -62.57 -41.81
N THR A 484 60.04 -61.26 -41.90
CA THR A 484 61.12 -60.62 -41.15
C THR A 484 60.86 -60.63 -39.65
N MET A 485 59.60 -60.52 -39.19
CA MET A 485 59.26 -60.70 -37.77
C MET A 485 59.58 -62.12 -37.27
N GLN A 486 59.16 -63.15 -38.00
CA GLN A 486 59.49 -64.55 -37.68
C GLN A 486 61.00 -64.79 -37.70
N LEU A 487 61.70 -64.26 -38.70
CA LEU A 487 63.15 -64.35 -38.79
C LEU A 487 63.81 -63.69 -37.57
N MET A 488 63.37 -62.49 -37.16
CA MET A 488 63.85 -61.77 -35.98
C MET A 488 63.66 -62.61 -34.71
N GLN A 489 62.49 -63.23 -34.53
CA GLN A 489 62.22 -64.12 -33.39
C GLN A 489 63.19 -65.31 -33.37
N LEU A 490 63.35 -66.00 -34.50
CA LEU A 490 64.24 -67.16 -34.63
C LEU A 490 65.71 -66.81 -34.35
N ILE A 491 66.23 -65.73 -34.95
CA ILE A 491 67.62 -65.34 -34.72
C ILE A 491 67.85 -64.86 -33.29
N THR A 492 66.86 -64.23 -32.65
CA THR A 492 66.97 -63.73 -31.28
C THR A 492 67.04 -64.90 -30.32
N ALA A 493 66.17 -65.90 -30.46
CA ALA A 493 66.19 -67.11 -29.63
C ALA A 493 67.54 -67.85 -29.70
N ARG A 494 68.09 -68.03 -30.91
CA ARG A 494 69.42 -68.63 -31.11
C ARG A 494 70.55 -67.74 -30.58
N ALA A 495 70.47 -66.43 -30.79
CA ALA A 495 71.46 -65.49 -30.28
C ALA A 495 71.50 -65.47 -28.75
N GLU A 496 70.35 -65.54 -28.08
CA GLU A 496 70.25 -65.61 -26.62
C GLU A 496 70.92 -66.87 -26.05
N PHE A 497 70.82 -68.00 -26.75
CA PHE A 497 71.56 -69.21 -26.40
C PHE A 497 73.08 -68.96 -26.42
N CYS A 498 73.60 -68.40 -27.51
CA CYS A 498 75.03 -68.04 -27.59
C CYS A 498 75.44 -66.99 -26.55
N GLN A 499 74.57 -66.03 -26.24
CA GLN A 499 74.84 -65.01 -25.21
C GLN A 499 75.01 -65.62 -23.82
N LYS A 500 74.20 -66.62 -23.45
CA LYS A 500 74.35 -67.31 -22.15
C LYS A 500 75.73 -67.95 -22.01
N LEU A 501 76.23 -68.58 -23.08
CA LEU A 501 77.57 -69.17 -23.12
C LEU A 501 78.67 -68.09 -23.07
N GLU A 502 78.50 -66.98 -23.80
CA GLU A 502 79.41 -65.83 -23.75
C GLU A 502 79.59 -65.29 -22.34
N ILE A 503 78.49 -65.12 -21.60
CA ILE A 503 78.50 -64.62 -20.23
C ILE A 503 79.28 -65.56 -19.30
N GLN A 504 79.11 -66.88 -19.45
CA GLN A 504 79.85 -67.86 -18.65
C GLN A 504 81.35 -67.81 -18.96
N LEU A 505 81.71 -67.85 -20.24
CA LEU A 505 83.10 -67.88 -20.71
C LEU A 505 83.85 -66.56 -20.40
N LEU A 506 83.20 -65.40 -20.58
CA LEU A 506 83.80 -64.09 -20.26
C LEU A 506 83.85 -63.83 -18.75
N GLY A 507 82.89 -64.36 -17.99
CA GLY A 507 82.75 -64.22 -16.54
C GLY A 507 83.67 -65.11 -15.70
N LYS A 508 84.59 -65.86 -16.32
CA LYS A 508 85.49 -66.85 -15.67
C LYS A 508 84.75 -67.96 -14.91
N LYS A 509 83.51 -68.26 -15.28
CA LYS A 509 82.76 -69.39 -14.73
C LYS A 509 83.09 -70.64 -15.56
N ALA A 510 83.24 -71.79 -14.90
CA ALA A 510 83.37 -73.06 -15.62
C ALA A 510 82.05 -73.33 -16.37
N VAL A 511 82.13 -73.58 -17.67
CA VAL A 511 81.00 -74.09 -18.45
C VAL A 511 80.78 -75.53 -18.00
N THR A 512 79.57 -75.82 -17.49
CA THR A 512 79.23 -77.13 -16.92
C THR A 512 78.89 -78.17 -17.98
N GLU A 513 78.47 -77.71 -19.16
CA GLU A 513 78.05 -78.55 -20.28
C GLU A 513 79.23 -78.87 -21.19
N THR A 514 79.25 -80.09 -21.73
CA THR A 514 80.23 -80.52 -22.73
C THR A 514 79.94 -79.92 -24.10
N ALA A 515 80.95 -79.88 -24.98
CA ALA A 515 80.78 -79.37 -26.34
C ALA A 515 79.69 -80.14 -27.13
N ASP A 516 79.53 -81.45 -26.87
CA ASP A 516 78.52 -82.29 -27.50
C ASP A 516 77.10 -81.97 -27.00
N GLU A 517 76.93 -81.72 -25.70
CA GLU A 517 75.65 -81.31 -25.11
C GLU A 517 75.19 -79.94 -25.64
N ILE A 518 76.11 -78.98 -25.73
CA ILE A 518 75.84 -77.64 -26.28
C ILE A 518 75.43 -77.76 -27.76
N THR A 519 76.11 -78.63 -28.52
CA THR A 519 75.80 -78.87 -29.94
C THR A 519 74.42 -79.51 -30.11
N ALA A 520 74.04 -80.46 -29.25
CA ALA A 520 72.72 -81.07 -29.28
C ALA A 520 71.59 -80.06 -28.98
N GLN A 521 71.79 -79.17 -28.00
CA GLN A 521 70.85 -78.09 -27.69
C GLN A 521 70.73 -77.09 -28.84
N TRP A 522 71.83 -76.77 -29.52
CA TRP A 522 71.81 -75.91 -30.70
C TRP A 522 71.00 -76.51 -31.87
N GLN A 523 71.12 -77.81 -32.10
CA GLN A 523 70.40 -78.52 -33.16
C GLN A 523 68.88 -78.61 -32.92
N ALA A 524 68.42 -78.40 -31.68
CA ALA A 524 66.99 -78.39 -31.35
C ALA A 524 66.27 -77.09 -31.77
N PHE A 525 67.01 -76.02 -32.10
CA PHE A 525 66.40 -74.77 -32.60
C PHE A 525 66.02 -74.90 -34.08
N ASP A 526 64.87 -74.33 -34.46
CA ASP A 526 64.46 -74.23 -35.86
C ASP A 526 65.51 -73.50 -36.73
N PRO A 527 65.73 -73.94 -37.98
CA PRO A 527 66.73 -73.36 -38.87
C PRO A 527 66.39 -71.91 -39.24
N VAL A 528 67.43 -71.06 -39.29
CA VAL A 528 67.31 -69.67 -39.75
C VAL A 528 67.22 -69.68 -41.28
N GLY A 529 66.12 -69.16 -41.83
CA GLY A 529 65.87 -69.17 -43.27
C GLY A 529 66.77 -68.25 -44.10
N ASP A 530 67.52 -67.34 -43.47
CA ASP A 530 68.54 -66.50 -44.11
C ASP A 530 69.94 -67.15 -43.95
N PRO A 531 70.59 -67.59 -45.04
CA PRO A 531 71.88 -68.27 -44.97
C PRO A 531 73.00 -67.40 -44.38
N ALA A 532 73.00 -66.09 -44.61
CA ALA A 532 74.06 -65.21 -44.11
C ALA A 532 73.97 -65.07 -42.59
N LEU A 533 72.76 -64.81 -42.08
CA LEU A 533 72.53 -64.72 -40.63
C LEU A 533 72.67 -66.07 -39.93
N GLY A 534 72.22 -67.16 -40.56
CA GLY A 534 72.42 -68.52 -40.07
C GLY A 534 73.91 -68.86 -39.94
N ASN A 535 74.70 -68.57 -40.98
CA ASN A 535 76.15 -68.78 -40.96
C ASN A 535 76.85 -67.95 -39.88
N LEU A 536 76.44 -66.69 -39.64
CA LEU A 536 77.00 -65.87 -38.57
C LEU A 536 76.75 -66.50 -37.19
N LEU A 537 75.54 -66.99 -36.96
CA LEU A 537 75.16 -67.67 -35.72
C LEU A 537 75.92 -68.99 -35.53
N GLU A 538 76.11 -69.77 -36.60
CA GLU A 538 76.90 -71.00 -36.58
C GLU A 538 78.39 -70.73 -36.31
N GLN A 539 78.98 -69.75 -37.01
CA GLN A 539 80.37 -69.34 -36.78
C GLN A 539 80.58 -68.85 -35.36
N ARG A 540 79.64 -68.06 -34.84
CA ARG A 540 79.64 -67.61 -33.45
C ARG A 540 79.63 -68.79 -32.48
N LEU A 541 78.75 -69.77 -32.68
CA LEU A 541 78.73 -70.97 -31.83
C LEU A 541 80.04 -71.77 -31.93
N GLN A 542 80.57 -71.98 -33.14
CA GLN A 542 81.82 -72.71 -33.35
C GLN A 542 82.99 -72.05 -32.63
N GLN A 543 83.07 -70.71 -32.65
CA GLN A 543 84.07 -69.97 -31.88
C GLN A 543 83.90 -70.19 -30.37
N LEU A 544 82.67 -70.18 -29.87
CA LEU A 544 82.39 -70.46 -28.45
C LEU A 544 82.77 -71.90 -28.07
N LEU A 545 82.43 -72.89 -28.89
CA LEU A 545 82.79 -74.29 -28.68
C LEU A 545 84.31 -74.51 -28.70
N ALA A 546 85.03 -73.83 -29.58
CA ALA A 546 86.50 -73.87 -29.60
C ALA A 546 87.11 -73.35 -28.29
N HIS A 547 86.49 -72.35 -27.67
CA HIS A 547 86.90 -71.86 -26.35
C HIS A 547 86.48 -72.78 -25.19
N VAL A 548 85.35 -73.49 -25.30
CA VAL A 548 84.94 -74.51 -24.34
C VAL A 548 85.89 -75.72 -24.36
N ALA A 549 86.38 -76.12 -25.54
CA ALA A 549 87.28 -77.25 -25.73
C ALA A 549 88.77 -76.93 -25.45
N ALA A 550 89.16 -75.66 -25.51
CA ALA A 550 90.54 -75.22 -25.29
C ALA A 550 90.96 -75.30 -23.80
N ALA A 551 92.27 -75.40 -23.55
CA ALA A 551 92.81 -75.36 -22.19
C ALA A 551 92.48 -74.02 -21.51
N PRO A 552 92.28 -73.99 -20.18
CA PRO A 552 91.95 -72.76 -19.46
C PRO A 552 93.04 -71.69 -19.60
N ASP A 553 92.75 -70.56 -20.25
CA ASP A 553 93.64 -69.38 -20.36
C ASP A 553 92.98 -68.12 -19.78
N ASP A 554 92.30 -68.25 -18.63
CA ASP A 554 91.67 -67.13 -17.88
C ASP A 554 90.73 -66.21 -18.71
N GLY A 555 90.21 -66.75 -19.82
CA GLY A 555 89.37 -66.06 -20.78
C GLY A 555 90.11 -65.02 -21.65
N LYS A 556 91.44 -65.04 -21.76
CA LYS A 556 92.20 -64.07 -22.57
C LYS A 556 91.86 -64.16 -24.06
N THR A 557 91.81 -65.38 -24.61
CA THR A 557 91.54 -65.62 -26.04
C THR A 557 90.13 -65.18 -26.43
N ILE A 558 89.11 -65.53 -25.63
CA ILE A 558 87.73 -65.08 -25.87
C ILE A 558 87.56 -63.57 -25.65
N LYS A 559 88.29 -62.94 -24.72
CA LYS A 559 88.29 -61.48 -24.57
C LYS A 559 88.92 -60.77 -25.77
N ALA A 560 89.96 -61.35 -26.38
CA ALA A 560 90.54 -60.83 -27.61
C ALA A 560 89.56 -60.93 -28.78
N ALA A 561 88.90 -62.09 -28.94
CA ALA A 561 87.84 -62.28 -29.92
C ALA A 561 86.67 -61.30 -29.72
N ALA A 562 86.24 -61.08 -28.46
CA ALA A 562 85.18 -60.14 -28.15
C ALA A 562 85.55 -58.69 -28.46
N ARG A 563 86.80 -58.28 -28.23
CA ARG A 563 87.30 -56.95 -28.62
C ARG A 563 87.29 -56.78 -30.15
N GLN A 564 87.78 -57.78 -30.88
CA GLN A 564 87.77 -57.76 -32.34
C GLN A 564 86.35 -57.66 -32.90
N GLN A 565 85.41 -58.44 -32.34
CA GLN A 565 84.02 -58.37 -32.75
C GLN A 565 83.36 -57.03 -32.37
N ALA A 566 83.70 -56.46 -31.21
CA ALA A 566 83.22 -55.14 -30.80
C ALA A 566 83.68 -54.04 -31.76
N ASP A 567 84.92 -54.09 -32.25
CA ASP A 567 85.41 -53.15 -33.26
C ASP A 567 84.68 -53.30 -34.60
N ALA A 568 84.32 -54.53 -35.00
CA ALA A 568 83.47 -54.77 -36.17
C ALA A 568 82.04 -54.22 -35.98
N MET A 569 81.46 -54.35 -34.78
CA MET A 569 80.11 -53.83 -34.49
C MET A 569 80.08 -52.31 -34.34
N ARG A 570 81.19 -51.68 -33.91
CA ARG A 570 81.36 -50.22 -33.95
C ARG A 570 81.27 -49.70 -35.38
N LEU A 571 81.97 -50.36 -36.31
CA LEU A 571 81.90 -50.04 -37.74
C LEU A 571 80.47 -50.13 -38.27
N LEU A 572 79.76 -51.23 -37.98
CA LEU A 572 78.37 -51.42 -38.37
C LEU A 572 77.45 -50.31 -37.85
N CYS A 573 77.60 -49.92 -36.58
CA CYS A 573 76.82 -48.82 -35.99
C CYS A 573 77.14 -47.47 -36.66
N VAL A 574 78.42 -47.19 -36.92
CA VAL A 574 78.86 -45.96 -37.61
C VAL A 574 78.31 -45.89 -39.03
N ASP A 575 78.30 -47.00 -39.77
CA ASP A 575 77.74 -47.06 -41.12
C ASP A 575 76.23 -46.76 -41.09
N ALA A 576 75.48 -47.36 -40.17
CA ALA A 576 74.05 -47.08 -40.00
C ALA A 576 73.77 -45.62 -39.59
N GLU A 577 74.60 -45.05 -38.71
CA GLU A 577 74.54 -43.65 -38.29
C GLU A 577 74.81 -42.68 -39.44
N ILE A 578 75.79 -42.97 -40.31
CA ILE A 578 76.08 -42.15 -41.50
C ILE A 578 74.88 -42.19 -42.46
N MET A 579 74.34 -43.38 -42.73
CA MET A 579 73.23 -43.55 -43.67
C MET A 579 71.96 -42.80 -43.24
N CYS A 580 71.69 -42.71 -41.94
CA CYS A 580 70.50 -42.04 -41.40
C CYS A 580 70.77 -40.62 -40.89
N GLY A 581 71.98 -40.08 -41.11
CA GLY A 581 72.33 -38.72 -40.68
C GLY A 581 72.31 -38.52 -39.16
N VAL A 582 72.59 -39.58 -38.39
CA VAL A 582 72.70 -39.55 -36.93
C VAL A 582 74.17 -39.34 -36.54
N ASP A 583 74.43 -38.53 -35.53
CA ASP A 583 75.80 -38.28 -35.05
C ASP A 583 76.36 -39.49 -34.31
N SER A 584 77.62 -39.84 -34.62
CA SER A 584 78.35 -40.89 -33.91
C SER A 584 78.86 -40.41 -32.55
N PRO A 585 79.02 -41.31 -31.55
CA PRO A 585 79.62 -40.99 -30.26
C PRO A 585 81.02 -40.36 -30.39
N ALA A 586 81.44 -39.63 -29.35
CA ALA A 586 82.74 -38.92 -29.36
C ALA A 586 83.93 -39.85 -29.61
N SER A 587 83.89 -41.10 -29.10
CA SER A 587 84.93 -42.12 -29.32
C SER A 587 85.09 -42.52 -30.78
N ASP A 588 84.03 -42.42 -31.58
CA ASP A 588 83.95 -43.01 -32.92
C ASP A 588 83.98 -41.94 -34.03
N LYS A 589 84.22 -40.66 -33.69
CA LYS A 589 84.28 -39.57 -34.68
C LYS A 589 85.37 -39.77 -35.73
N ALA A 590 86.54 -40.26 -35.33
CA ALA A 590 87.63 -40.57 -36.26
C ALA A 590 87.24 -41.73 -37.20
N LEU A 591 86.59 -42.76 -36.67
CA LEU A 591 86.09 -43.91 -37.43
C LEU A 591 85.01 -43.48 -38.43
N ARG A 592 84.10 -42.60 -38.03
CA ARG A 592 83.09 -41.99 -38.90
C ARG A 592 83.71 -41.24 -40.07
N MET A 593 84.71 -40.39 -39.81
CA MET A 593 85.39 -39.64 -40.88
C MET A 593 86.08 -40.58 -41.88
N GLN A 594 86.71 -41.64 -41.39
CA GLN A 594 87.32 -42.68 -42.23
C GLN A 594 86.27 -43.41 -43.09
N GLN A 595 85.12 -43.79 -42.51
CA GLN A 595 84.03 -44.43 -43.27
C GLN A 595 83.41 -43.51 -44.31
N GLN A 596 83.21 -42.23 -43.98
CA GLN A 596 82.70 -41.24 -44.95
C GLN A 596 83.65 -41.07 -46.15
N LEU A 597 84.97 -41.06 -45.91
CA LEU A 597 85.97 -41.02 -46.99
C LEU A 597 85.91 -42.29 -47.86
N ASN A 598 85.83 -43.47 -47.24
CA ASN A 598 85.73 -44.75 -47.94
C ASN A 598 84.44 -44.86 -48.76
N GLN A 599 83.31 -44.37 -48.24
CA GLN A 599 82.03 -44.36 -48.94
C GLN A 599 82.02 -43.35 -50.10
N LEU A 600 82.68 -42.18 -49.96
CA LEU A 600 82.87 -41.23 -51.06
C LEU A 600 83.69 -41.83 -52.21
N GLN A 601 84.75 -42.60 -51.91
CA GLN A 601 85.54 -43.29 -52.91
C GLN A 601 84.76 -44.41 -53.63
N LYS A 602 83.86 -45.10 -52.92
CA LYS A 602 83.04 -46.21 -53.48
C LYS A 602 81.72 -45.75 -54.11
N GLY A 603 81.29 -44.51 -53.85
CA GLY A 603 79.90 -44.05 -54.05
C GLY A 603 79.70 -42.83 -54.93
N LEU A 604 80.71 -42.40 -55.71
CA LEU A 604 80.55 -41.33 -56.70
C LEU A 604 79.43 -41.68 -57.71
N GLY A 605 78.26 -41.04 -57.55
CA GLY A 605 77.12 -41.14 -58.47
C GLY A 605 75.85 -41.87 -57.97
N ARG A 606 75.78 -42.34 -56.72
CA ARG A 606 74.55 -42.94 -56.17
C ARG A 606 73.60 -41.88 -55.58
N MET A 607 72.30 -42.03 -55.81
CA MET A 607 71.28 -41.19 -55.18
C MET A 607 71.18 -41.46 -53.66
N PRO A 608 70.73 -40.47 -52.85
CA PRO A 608 70.49 -40.68 -51.42
C PRO A 608 69.47 -41.79 -51.18
N ALA A 609 69.73 -42.66 -50.21
CA ALA A 609 68.85 -43.78 -49.89
C ALA A 609 67.44 -43.30 -49.49
N THR A 610 66.41 -43.97 -49.99
CA THR A 610 65.01 -43.67 -49.64
C THR A 610 64.75 -43.98 -48.16
N GLN A 611 63.67 -43.42 -47.58
CA GLN A 611 63.30 -43.72 -46.18
C GLN A 611 63.10 -45.22 -45.94
N LYS A 612 62.50 -45.90 -46.92
CA LYS A 612 62.30 -47.36 -46.88
C LYS A 612 63.64 -48.09 -46.88
N GLU A 613 64.56 -47.74 -47.79
CA GLU A 613 65.90 -48.33 -47.84
C GLU A 613 66.68 -48.07 -46.56
N ARG A 614 66.59 -46.88 -45.96
CA ARG A 614 67.27 -46.60 -44.68
C ARG A 614 66.74 -47.49 -43.56
N LEU A 615 65.42 -47.64 -43.44
CA LEU A 615 64.80 -48.53 -42.44
C LEU A 615 65.19 -49.99 -42.65
N GLU A 616 65.18 -50.47 -43.90
CA GLU A 616 65.61 -51.84 -44.23
C GLU A 616 67.09 -52.08 -43.87
N ASN A 617 67.98 -51.11 -44.16
CA ASN A 617 69.41 -51.23 -43.81
C ASN A 617 69.65 -51.20 -42.30
N VAL A 618 68.93 -50.35 -41.56
CA VAL A 618 69.03 -50.33 -40.09
C VAL A 618 68.51 -51.64 -39.50
N GLN A 619 67.40 -52.16 -40.03
CA GLN A 619 66.88 -53.46 -39.62
C GLN A 619 67.87 -54.59 -39.92
N GLN A 620 68.53 -54.59 -41.08
CA GLN A 620 69.59 -55.55 -41.39
C GLN A 620 70.79 -55.43 -40.43
N ALA A 621 71.19 -54.20 -40.08
CA ALA A 621 72.25 -53.97 -39.10
C ALA A 621 71.85 -54.49 -37.70
N GLU A 622 70.60 -54.32 -37.28
CA GLU A 622 70.06 -54.90 -36.04
C GLU A 622 70.13 -56.43 -36.07
N MET A 623 69.66 -57.06 -37.16
CA MET A 623 69.72 -58.52 -37.34
C MET A 623 71.16 -59.03 -37.28
N HIS A 624 72.08 -58.33 -37.94
CA HIS A 624 73.50 -58.68 -37.97
C HIS A 624 74.15 -58.55 -36.57
N LEU A 625 73.82 -57.49 -35.82
CA LEU A 625 74.30 -57.31 -34.45
C LEU A 625 73.78 -58.42 -33.52
N ILE A 626 72.50 -58.81 -33.65
CA ILE A 626 71.90 -59.90 -32.87
C ILE A 626 72.67 -61.21 -33.11
N CYS A 627 72.94 -61.52 -34.38
CA CYS A 627 73.64 -62.74 -34.77
C CYS A 627 75.13 -62.74 -34.39
N SER A 628 75.74 -61.56 -34.24
CA SER A 628 77.16 -61.38 -33.98
C SER A 628 77.59 -61.66 -32.52
N GLY A 629 78.78 -62.21 -32.36
CA GLY A 629 79.44 -62.49 -31.08
C GLY A 629 80.76 -63.24 -31.29
N PRO A 630 81.59 -63.42 -30.26
CA PRO A 630 81.34 -63.07 -28.86
C PRO A 630 81.36 -61.55 -28.60
N LEU A 631 80.53 -61.06 -27.68
CA LEU A 631 80.50 -59.66 -27.23
C LEU A 631 80.27 -59.59 -25.72
N THR A 632 80.71 -58.51 -25.07
CA THR A 632 80.32 -58.26 -23.67
C THR A 632 78.88 -57.77 -23.60
N GLU A 633 78.20 -57.98 -22.47
CA GLU A 633 76.83 -57.48 -22.25
C GLU A 633 76.75 -55.96 -22.41
N MET A 634 77.77 -55.23 -21.90
CA MET A 634 77.86 -53.78 -22.01
C MET A 634 77.98 -53.32 -23.47
N ASP A 635 78.85 -53.96 -24.26
CA ASP A 635 79.04 -53.61 -25.67
C ASP A 635 77.77 -53.90 -26.47
N ARG A 636 77.14 -55.06 -26.26
CA ARG A 636 75.89 -55.44 -26.93
C ARG A 636 74.76 -54.46 -26.62
N ALA A 637 74.57 -54.10 -25.35
CA ALA A 637 73.57 -53.12 -24.94
C ALA A 637 73.83 -51.75 -25.57
N SER A 638 75.09 -51.29 -25.54
CA SER A 638 75.50 -50.02 -26.14
C SER A 638 75.26 -49.97 -27.65
N PHE A 639 75.61 -51.02 -28.40
CA PHE A 639 75.37 -51.07 -29.85
C PHE A 639 73.89 -51.17 -30.20
N SER A 640 73.12 -51.96 -29.43
CA SER A 640 71.67 -52.05 -29.60
C SER A 640 71.01 -50.68 -29.39
N GLU A 641 71.40 -49.94 -28.36
CA GLU A 641 70.87 -48.60 -28.10
C GLU A 641 71.22 -47.62 -29.24
N ARG A 642 72.44 -47.70 -29.78
CA ARG A 642 72.85 -46.89 -30.94
C ARG A 642 71.97 -47.16 -32.15
N LEU A 643 71.80 -48.43 -32.54
CA LEU A 643 70.96 -48.79 -33.69
C LEU A 643 69.48 -48.43 -33.48
N GLN A 644 68.95 -48.57 -32.25
CA GLN A 644 67.59 -48.10 -31.94
C GLN A 644 67.43 -46.59 -32.13
N ARG A 645 68.41 -45.77 -31.71
CA ARG A 645 68.40 -44.32 -31.95
C ARG A 645 68.45 -43.99 -33.44
N VAL A 646 69.22 -44.76 -34.22
CA VAL A 646 69.29 -44.65 -35.67
C VAL A 646 67.93 -44.97 -36.31
N ARG A 647 67.29 -46.06 -35.89
CA ARG A 647 65.96 -46.49 -36.38
C ARG A 647 64.88 -45.44 -36.12
N GLN A 648 64.93 -44.72 -35.01
CA GLN A 648 63.98 -43.64 -34.70
C GLN A 648 64.12 -42.42 -35.63
N ARG A 649 65.28 -42.24 -36.28
CA ARG A 649 65.55 -41.12 -37.20
C ARG A 649 65.50 -41.51 -38.69
N ALA A 650 65.58 -42.79 -39.02
CA ALA A 650 65.61 -43.33 -40.39
C ALA A 650 64.32 -43.02 -41.18
#